data_AF-A0A3Q3E6E9-F1
#
_entry.id   AF-A0A3Q3E6E9-F1
#
_cell.length_a   1.000
_cell.length_b   1.000
_cell.length_c   1.000
_cell.angle_alpha   90.00
_cell.angle_beta   90.00
_cell.angle_gamma   90.00
#
_symmetry.space_group_name_H-M   'P 1'
#
loop_
_entity.id
_entity.type
_entity.pdbx_description
1 polymer ?
#
loop_
_entity_poly.entity_id
_entity_poly.type
_entity_poly.pdbx_seq_one_letter_code
_entity_poly.pdbx_strand_id
1 'polypeptide(L)'
;MNKNEVSLEKLNSELNHFVLEMKPYVLKHPNNTERQHCALWIKKLCDPATCGSSLAGHKNRNLHARLLLHMLKRGVLEGPFASKPQHGSLKNLPTYMSIYFDEPLIGGSEDHSKVTLPDWVMGELDDEDSLAAALLKDGTTSTPNTAFTRYCFVDAGQMSPDDSDLEARLNSWNLGVSPEACRWRTWNCQRVCALCTVRATSQVDMRVKALECKHQEEKLKMQQRHDADVDKILHQRNVEIDELKSRYRAQQKESEEMIHKLEWKVQSVLKESQVICESKDKQIAELKKMTDQSVDCLKNEWEKKLLAAVADVEKEKFELQKQHTDNIQELLESTKMRLAKMEAEYNTRSQSTVQMVRELERQVKEQCAQVEKSKASLQKAMQEKAQLEIHLAAASAELQEANRRLTLLQTEKDEQRILFEETLQKFQAKHEADVNHLHQEHALSVAKASEVVEDFEKTIAQLKQQLLVSEHQRQTQVRVRREGKWGGQIGRETNGTIRERTRLHQQHCAEKDSLVQERQREVSSLESQAKAALQTHQQRTQEWRKRDGQTISELEGQLSRLREKFQVVRGQHEQQLAEMAALREEERQKANLDKETLRSDMERALRDLQRSHQQEKETAEDKVNYLEMLVWEFSSEFIFNSF
;
A
#
# COMPACT_ATOMS: atom_id res chain seq x y z
N MET A 1 23.57 27.00 -6.28
CA MET A 1 23.86 25.55 -6.26
C MET A 1 23.82 25.04 -7.69
N ASN A 2 24.90 24.41 -8.13
CA ASN A 2 25.03 23.83 -9.46
C ASN A 2 24.16 22.56 -9.56
N LYS A 3 23.56 22.32 -10.74
CA LYS A 3 22.77 21.09 -11.00
C LYS A 3 23.57 19.80 -10.72
N ASN A 4 24.90 19.87 -10.84
CA ASN A 4 25.81 18.76 -10.58
C ASN A 4 25.97 18.47 -9.07
N GLU A 5 25.96 19.49 -8.20
CA GLU A 5 26.06 19.33 -6.74
C GLU A 5 24.82 18.59 -6.22
N VAL A 6 23.63 19.07 -6.59
CA VAL A 6 22.33 18.45 -6.24
C VAL A 6 22.23 17.00 -6.77
N SER A 7 22.88 16.70 -7.89
CA SER A 7 22.93 15.33 -8.44
C SER A 7 23.89 14.42 -7.66
N LEU A 8 25.00 14.97 -7.17
CA LEU A 8 25.98 14.25 -6.35
C LEU A 8 25.44 13.95 -4.94
N GLU A 9 24.73 14.90 -4.33
CA GLU A 9 24.02 14.72 -3.05
C GLU A 9 23.00 13.59 -3.13
N LYS A 10 22.20 13.53 -4.21
CA LYS A 10 21.26 12.42 -4.45
C LYS A 10 21.97 11.06 -4.54
N LEU A 11 23.07 10.98 -5.29
CA LEU A 11 23.88 9.74 -5.40
C LEU A 11 24.54 9.35 -4.07
N ASN A 12 24.90 10.31 -3.21
CA ASN A 12 25.43 10.01 -1.87
C ASN A 12 24.33 9.52 -0.92
N SER A 13 23.14 10.12 -0.97
CA SER A 13 21.96 9.65 -0.22
C SER A 13 21.52 8.24 -0.65
N GLU A 14 21.54 7.94 -1.95
CA GLU A 14 21.24 6.61 -2.49
C GLU A 14 22.25 5.55 -2.00
N LEU A 15 23.55 5.87 -1.96
CA LEU A 15 24.56 4.97 -1.36
C LEU A 15 24.26 4.70 0.11
N ASN A 16 23.98 5.75 0.89
CA ASN A 16 23.73 5.63 2.33
C ASN A 16 22.53 4.70 2.60
N HIS A 17 21.49 4.79 1.78
CA HIS A 17 20.33 3.89 1.85
C HIS A 17 20.73 2.42 1.60
N PHE A 18 21.49 2.11 0.54
CA PHE A 18 21.96 0.73 0.31
C PHE A 18 22.85 0.20 1.42
N VAL A 19 23.79 1.00 1.94
CA VAL A 19 24.69 0.58 3.02
C VAL A 19 23.91 0.31 4.32
N LEU A 20 22.85 1.07 4.60
CA LEU A 20 21.95 0.80 5.72
C LEU A 20 21.18 -0.51 5.52
N GLU A 21 20.66 -0.77 4.32
CA GLU A 21 19.97 -2.04 4.02
C GLU A 21 20.90 -3.27 4.07
N MET A 22 22.18 -3.16 3.68
CA MET A 22 23.14 -4.26 3.75
C MET A 22 23.38 -4.75 5.19
N LYS A 23 23.31 -3.83 6.17
CA LYS A 23 23.71 -4.07 7.57
C LYS A 23 23.11 -5.35 8.19
N PRO A 24 21.78 -5.60 8.17
CA PRO A 24 21.21 -6.84 8.70
C PRO A 24 21.72 -8.10 7.99
N TYR A 25 21.90 -8.08 6.66
CA TYR A 25 22.33 -9.25 5.90
C TYR A 25 23.81 -9.58 6.14
N VAL A 26 24.70 -8.57 6.16
CA VAL A 26 26.12 -8.79 6.47
C VAL A 26 26.31 -9.31 7.90
N LEU A 27 25.56 -8.78 8.88
CA LEU A 27 25.64 -9.24 10.27
C LEU A 27 25.11 -10.67 10.47
N LYS A 28 24.10 -11.07 9.69
CA LYS A 28 23.51 -12.42 9.71
C LYS A 28 24.22 -13.43 8.79
N HIS A 29 25.18 -13.00 7.97
CA HIS A 29 25.83 -13.86 6.97
C HIS A 29 26.53 -15.06 7.62
N PRO A 30 26.29 -16.32 7.19
CA PRO A 30 26.81 -17.50 7.87
C PRO A 30 28.33 -17.64 7.78
N ASN A 31 28.94 -17.30 6.62
CA ASN A 31 30.38 -17.38 6.44
C ASN A 31 31.11 -16.11 6.93
N ASN A 32 32.13 -16.29 7.78
CA ASN A 32 32.93 -15.23 8.39
C ASN A 32 33.94 -14.60 7.39
N THR A 33 34.51 -15.35 6.46
CA THR A 33 35.47 -14.78 5.47
C THR A 33 34.76 -13.88 4.48
N GLU A 34 33.59 -14.31 3.99
CA GLU A 34 32.68 -13.49 3.19
C GLU A 34 32.18 -12.25 3.93
N ARG A 35 31.81 -12.38 5.22
CA ARG A 35 31.48 -11.21 6.07
C ARG A 35 32.62 -10.18 6.11
N GLN A 36 33.87 -10.64 6.19
CA GLN A 36 35.05 -9.76 6.11
C GLN A 36 35.22 -9.15 4.71
N HIS A 37 34.97 -9.91 3.63
CA HIS A 37 34.99 -9.38 2.27
C HIS A 37 33.92 -8.30 2.05
N CYS A 38 32.68 -8.53 2.51
CA CYS A 38 31.62 -7.51 2.48
C CYS A 38 32.01 -6.26 3.25
N ALA A 39 32.61 -6.38 4.45
CA ALA A 39 33.09 -5.23 5.21
C ALA A 39 34.18 -4.43 4.48
N LEU A 40 35.12 -5.12 3.79
CA LEU A 40 36.14 -4.47 2.96
C LEU A 40 35.55 -3.79 1.72
N TRP A 41 34.55 -4.40 1.08
CA TRP A 41 33.85 -3.82 -0.07
C TRP A 41 33.00 -2.62 0.33
N ILE A 42 32.23 -2.69 1.42
CA ILE A 42 31.49 -1.54 1.97
C ILE A 42 32.46 -0.41 2.31
N LYS A 43 33.59 -0.70 2.97
CA LYS A 43 34.63 0.29 3.24
C LYS A 43 35.17 0.94 1.95
N LYS A 44 35.38 0.16 0.88
CA LYS A 44 35.81 0.70 -0.43
C LYS A 44 34.75 1.56 -1.10
N LEU A 45 33.47 1.20 -0.99
CA LEU A 45 32.36 1.98 -1.54
C LEU A 45 32.17 3.30 -0.77
N CYS A 46 32.38 3.30 0.54
CA CYS A 46 32.32 4.51 1.37
C CYS A 46 33.57 5.41 1.28
N ASP A 47 34.65 4.97 0.63
CA ASP A 47 35.87 5.76 0.45
C ASP A 47 35.70 6.84 -0.63
N PRO A 48 35.84 8.15 -0.32
CA PRO A 48 35.75 9.21 -1.33
C PRO A 48 36.78 9.10 -2.46
N ALA A 49 37.94 8.48 -2.20
CA ALA A 49 39.03 8.38 -3.17
C ALA A 49 38.76 7.38 -4.30
N THR A 50 37.82 6.44 -4.14
CA THR A 50 37.62 5.33 -5.10
C THR A 50 36.73 5.69 -6.29
N CYS A 51 36.00 6.81 -6.20
CA CYS A 51 35.02 7.26 -7.18
C CYS A 51 35.52 8.44 -8.05
N GLY A 52 36.49 9.21 -7.53
CA GLY A 52 36.88 10.50 -8.09
C GLY A 52 35.74 11.54 -8.05
N SER A 53 36.03 12.78 -8.45
CA SER A 53 35.03 13.88 -8.49
C SER A 53 34.00 13.76 -9.63
N SER A 54 33.88 12.60 -10.27
CA SER A 54 33.09 12.41 -11.49
C SER A 54 31.71 11.81 -11.20
N LEU A 55 30.66 12.37 -11.82
CA LEU A 55 29.29 11.87 -11.69
C LEU A 55 29.17 10.40 -12.15
N ALA A 56 29.97 9.98 -13.13
CA ALA A 56 30.04 8.61 -13.62
C ALA A 56 30.61 7.64 -12.57
N GLY A 57 31.66 8.03 -11.84
CA GLY A 57 32.24 7.23 -10.77
C GLY A 57 31.27 7.01 -9.61
N HIS A 58 30.53 8.06 -9.20
CA HIS A 58 29.46 7.94 -8.20
C HIS A 58 28.32 7.01 -8.65
N LYS A 59 27.92 7.04 -9.94
CA LYS A 59 26.95 6.09 -10.49
C LYS A 59 27.47 4.64 -10.49
N ASN A 60 28.72 4.42 -10.91
CA ASN A 60 29.34 3.08 -10.90
C ASN A 60 29.42 2.52 -9.46
N ARG A 61 29.84 3.32 -8.49
CA ARG A 61 29.81 2.95 -7.06
C ARG A 61 28.41 2.52 -6.61
N ASN A 62 27.38 3.30 -6.93
CA ASN A 62 26.02 2.98 -6.51
C ASN A 62 25.50 1.69 -7.17
N LEU A 63 25.93 1.39 -8.40
CA LEU A 63 25.63 0.13 -9.08
C LEU A 63 26.31 -1.07 -8.38
N HIS A 64 27.59 -0.95 -8.01
CA HIS A 64 28.28 -1.96 -7.17
C HIS A 64 27.60 -2.15 -5.81
N ALA A 65 27.13 -1.07 -5.17
CA ALA A 65 26.40 -1.15 -3.92
C ALA A 65 25.04 -1.87 -4.09
N ARG A 66 24.27 -1.53 -5.12
CA ARG A 66 22.99 -2.21 -5.43
C ARG A 66 23.21 -3.70 -5.70
N LEU A 67 24.26 -4.07 -6.45
CA LEU A 67 24.59 -5.47 -6.75
C LEU A 67 24.98 -6.26 -5.49
N LEU A 68 25.86 -5.71 -4.65
CA LEU A 68 26.25 -6.32 -3.39
C LEU A 68 25.04 -6.54 -2.45
N LEU A 69 24.11 -5.59 -2.41
CA LEU A 69 22.88 -5.71 -1.62
C LEU A 69 21.96 -6.83 -2.15
N HIS A 70 21.81 -6.97 -3.47
CA HIS A 70 21.03 -8.06 -4.07
C HIS A 70 21.63 -9.44 -3.73
N MET A 71 22.94 -9.61 -3.92
CA MET A 71 23.67 -10.84 -3.58
C MET A 71 23.54 -11.19 -2.09
N LEU A 72 23.65 -10.19 -1.20
CA LEU A 72 23.44 -10.34 0.25
C LEU A 72 22.00 -10.72 0.63
N LYS A 73 20.98 -10.25 -0.12
CA LYS A 73 19.58 -10.65 0.08
C LYS A 73 19.33 -12.11 -0.30
N ARG A 74 20.05 -12.63 -1.31
CA ARG A 74 20.02 -14.06 -1.71
C ARG A 74 20.90 -14.97 -0.85
N GLY A 75 21.86 -14.41 -0.11
CA GLY A 75 22.80 -15.18 0.71
C GLY A 75 23.92 -15.87 -0.08
N VAL A 76 24.18 -15.44 -1.32
CA VAL A 76 25.21 -16.00 -2.21
C VAL A 76 26.05 -14.84 -2.76
N LEU A 77 27.38 -14.90 -2.55
CA LEU A 77 28.32 -13.84 -2.93
C LEU A 77 29.23 -14.31 -4.07
N GLU A 78 28.95 -13.83 -5.28
CA GLU A 78 29.67 -14.23 -6.50
C GLU A 78 30.45 -13.09 -7.15
N GLY A 79 31.31 -13.45 -8.12
CA GLY A 79 32.09 -12.51 -8.91
C GLY A 79 33.04 -11.64 -8.07
N PRO A 80 33.02 -10.30 -8.20
CA PRO A 80 34.03 -9.43 -7.57
C PRO A 80 34.00 -9.49 -6.04
N PHE A 81 32.83 -9.75 -5.44
CA PHE A 81 32.64 -9.73 -3.99
C PHE A 81 33.13 -10.98 -3.26
N ALA A 82 33.33 -12.09 -4.00
CA ALA A 82 33.97 -13.31 -3.47
C ALA A 82 35.44 -13.10 -3.08
N SER A 83 36.08 -12.04 -3.60
CA SER A 83 37.49 -11.70 -3.35
C SER A 83 37.65 -10.33 -2.68
N LYS A 84 38.81 -10.08 -2.07
CA LYS A 84 39.14 -8.76 -1.52
C LYS A 84 39.21 -7.72 -2.64
N PRO A 85 38.68 -6.50 -2.44
CA PRO A 85 38.68 -5.48 -3.48
C PRO A 85 40.09 -5.07 -3.88
N GLN A 86 40.36 -5.06 -5.19
CA GLN A 86 41.63 -4.59 -5.76
C GLN A 86 41.90 -3.12 -5.41
N HIS A 87 43.16 -2.74 -5.21
CA HIS A 87 43.56 -1.34 -4.97
C HIS A 87 43.30 -0.46 -6.21
N GLY A 88 43.04 0.83 -5.97
CA GLY A 88 42.71 1.81 -7.02
C GLY A 88 41.20 2.00 -7.25
N SER A 89 40.86 2.73 -8.31
CA SER A 89 39.48 3.14 -8.65
C SER A 89 38.54 1.95 -8.88
N LEU A 90 37.24 2.19 -8.73
CA LEU A 90 36.21 1.19 -9.03
C LEU A 90 36.12 0.94 -10.54
N LYS A 91 36.47 -0.27 -10.98
CA LYS A 91 36.23 -0.74 -12.35
C LYS A 91 34.72 -0.76 -12.66
N ASN A 92 34.35 -0.54 -13.91
CA ASN A 92 32.96 -0.70 -14.34
C ASN A 92 32.53 -2.17 -14.18
N LEU A 93 31.28 -2.41 -13.83
CA LEU A 93 30.73 -3.76 -13.79
C LEU A 93 30.68 -4.35 -15.22
N PRO A 94 31.10 -5.62 -15.42
CA PRO A 94 30.91 -6.32 -16.70
C PRO A 94 29.43 -6.37 -17.09
N THR A 95 29.12 -6.32 -18.38
CA THR A 95 27.73 -6.28 -18.87
C THR A 95 26.88 -7.44 -18.37
N TYR A 96 27.45 -8.66 -18.25
CA TYR A 96 26.71 -9.82 -17.73
C TYR A 96 26.23 -9.66 -16.28
N MET A 97 26.78 -8.72 -15.50
CA MET A 97 26.32 -8.46 -14.13
C MET A 97 24.98 -7.72 -14.07
N SER A 98 24.41 -7.27 -15.20
CA SER A 98 23.07 -6.69 -15.20
C SER A 98 21.97 -7.71 -14.90
N ILE A 99 22.19 -9.00 -15.18
CA ILE A 99 21.19 -10.06 -14.98
C ILE A 99 20.71 -10.17 -13.52
N TYR A 100 21.58 -9.83 -12.57
CA TYR A 100 21.26 -9.77 -11.14
C TYR A 100 20.30 -8.63 -10.76
N PHE A 101 19.98 -7.71 -11.67
CA PHE A 101 18.94 -6.70 -11.46
C PHE A 101 17.58 -7.13 -12.02
N ASP A 102 17.56 -8.16 -12.89
CA ASP A 102 16.36 -8.66 -13.58
C ASP A 102 15.87 -10.02 -13.03
N GLU A 103 16.69 -10.71 -12.22
CA GLU A 103 16.36 -12.00 -11.62
C GLU A 103 15.51 -11.86 -10.33
N PRO A 104 14.32 -12.48 -10.25
CA PRO A 104 13.41 -12.31 -9.10
C PRO A 104 13.98 -12.94 -7.82
N LEU A 105 13.76 -12.26 -6.69
CA LEU A 105 14.20 -12.72 -5.37
C LEU A 105 13.34 -13.91 -4.89
N ILE A 106 13.82 -15.13 -5.15
CA ILE A 106 13.22 -16.36 -4.61
C ILE A 106 13.46 -16.41 -3.08
N GLY A 107 12.52 -15.84 -2.31
CA GLY A 107 12.57 -15.93 -0.85
C GLY A 107 11.75 -14.89 -0.07
N GLY A 108 10.43 -15.09 0.02
CA GLY A 108 9.63 -14.63 1.16
C GLY A 108 8.51 -13.61 0.91
N SER A 109 7.28 -14.08 1.11
CA SER A 109 6.04 -13.33 1.41
C SER A 109 5.49 -12.36 0.36
N GLU A 110 4.31 -12.73 -0.16
CA GLU A 110 3.20 -11.89 -0.66
C GLU A 110 3.47 -10.39 -0.92
N ASP A 111 3.53 -10.01 -2.19
CA ASP A 111 2.36 -9.52 -2.95
C ASP A 111 2.86 -8.67 -4.13
N HIS A 112 2.62 -9.12 -5.37
CA HIS A 112 2.44 -8.24 -6.55
C HIS A 112 2.14 -9.06 -7.83
N SER A 113 1.00 -8.74 -8.44
CA SER A 113 0.71 -8.72 -9.89
C SER A 113 1.45 -9.71 -10.81
N LYS A 114 0.67 -10.59 -11.44
CA LYS A 114 1.04 -11.43 -12.60
C LYS A 114 1.99 -10.72 -13.58
N VAL A 115 3.27 -11.09 -13.53
CA VAL A 115 4.18 -10.95 -14.67
C VAL A 115 4.08 -12.24 -15.46
N THR A 116 3.38 -12.19 -16.59
CA THR A 116 3.31 -13.30 -17.55
C THR A 116 4.73 -13.61 -18.03
N LEU A 117 5.10 -14.90 -18.10
CA LEU A 117 6.37 -15.29 -18.71
C LEU A 117 6.37 -14.90 -20.20
N PRO A 118 7.52 -14.52 -20.79
CA PRO A 118 7.61 -14.24 -22.22
C PRO A 118 7.17 -15.43 -23.07
N ASP A 119 6.47 -15.17 -24.18
CA ASP A 119 5.79 -16.19 -25.00
C ASP A 119 6.69 -17.35 -25.46
N TRP A 120 8.00 -17.14 -25.64
CA TRP A 120 8.94 -18.20 -26.01
C TRP A 120 9.20 -19.23 -24.91
N VAL A 121 8.86 -18.94 -23.64
CA VAL A 121 8.94 -19.89 -22.51
C VAL A 121 7.60 -20.62 -22.29
N MET A 122 6.51 -20.08 -22.81
CA MET A 122 5.16 -20.67 -22.74
C MET A 122 4.77 -21.41 -24.04
N GLY A 123 5.57 -21.32 -25.11
CA GLY A 123 5.19 -21.72 -26.47
C GLY A 123 5.65 -23.10 -26.95
N GLU A 124 6.24 -23.95 -26.10
CA GLU A 124 6.78 -25.27 -26.49
C GLU A 124 6.31 -26.42 -25.55
N LEU A 125 5.10 -26.35 -25.00
CA LEU A 125 4.47 -27.47 -24.27
C LEU A 125 3.00 -27.77 -24.64
N ASP A 126 2.54 -27.26 -25.78
CA ASP A 126 1.24 -27.62 -26.38
C ASP A 126 1.47 -28.07 -27.85
N ASP A 127 2.06 -29.25 -28.05
CA ASP A 127 1.99 -30.02 -29.33
C ASP A 127 2.53 -31.48 -29.20
N GLU A 128 2.27 -32.16 -28.07
CA GLU A 128 2.54 -33.62 -27.92
C GLU A 128 1.32 -34.46 -28.33
N ASP A 129 0.89 -34.33 -29.59
CA ASP A 129 -0.04 -35.28 -30.22
C ASP A 129 0.13 -35.36 -31.75
N SER A 130 1.37 -35.28 -32.26
CA SER A 130 1.65 -35.32 -33.72
C SER A 130 2.94 -36.04 -34.15
N LEU A 131 3.52 -36.91 -33.29
CA LEU A 131 4.66 -37.78 -33.67
C LEU A 131 4.39 -39.29 -33.55
N ALA A 132 3.18 -39.71 -33.14
CA ALA A 132 2.82 -41.13 -32.98
C ALA A 132 2.30 -41.82 -34.27
N ALA A 133 2.07 -41.08 -35.36
CA ALA A 133 1.27 -41.55 -36.51
C ALA A 133 2.05 -41.85 -37.82
N ALA A 134 3.39 -41.89 -37.80
CA ALA A 134 4.22 -41.88 -39.02
C ALA A 134 5.05 -43.15 -39.31
N LEU A 135 4.99 -44.21 -38.50
CA LEU A 135 5.90 -45.37 -38.62
C LEU A 135 5.23 -46.76 -38.65
N LEU A 136 4.08 -46.91 -39.32
CA LEU A 136 3.54 -48.22 -39.69
C LEU A 136 3.04 -48.27 -41.15
N LYS A 137 3.97 -48.35 -42.09
CA LYS A 137 3.75 -49.13 -43.33
C LYS A 137 5.05 -49.54 -44.03
N ASP A 138 5.07 -50.83 -44.35
CA ASP A 138 5.91 -51.60 -45.29
C ASP A 138 7.16 -52.29 -44.73
N GLY A 139 7.45 -53.49 -45.27
CA GLY A 139 8.79 -54.09 -45.19
C GLY A 139 8.90 -55.49 -44.56
N THR A 140 8.31 -56.48 -45.24
CA THR A 140 8.72 -57.90 -45.27
C THR A 140 10.18 -58.27 -44.93
N THR A 141 10.33 -59.32 -44.09
CA THR A 141 11.36 -60.40 -44.15
C THR A 141 12.71 -60.26 -43.40
N SER A 142 13.11 -61.40 -42.81
CA SER A 142 14.46 -61.89 -42.45
C SER A 142 14.95 -61.83 -40.97
N THR A 143 15.18 -63.05 -40.45
CA THR A 143 15.95 -63.51 -39.27
C THR A 143 17.48 -63.36 -39.48
N PRO A 144 18.42 -63.72 -38.53
CA PRO A 144 18.31 -64.56 -37.32
C PRO A 144 19.12 -64.15 -36.04
N ASN A 145 18.99 -64.98 -34.98
CA ASN A 145 19.99 -65.26 -33.90
C ASN A 145 20.27 -64.16 -32.84
N THR A 146 20.59 -64.46 -31.55
CA THR A 146 20.96 -65.72 -30.86
C THR A 146 20.68 -65.65 -29.34
N ALA A 147 20.30 -66.78 -28.70
CA ALA A 147 20.58 -67.24 -27.30
C ALA A 147 20.37 -66.29 -26.07
N PHE A 148 20.08 -66.73 -24.83
CA PHE A 148 20.48 -67.98 -24.15
C PHE A 148 19.65 -68.28 -22.85
N THR A 149 18.87 -69.37 -22.82
CA THR A 149 18.43 -70.16 -21.60
C THR A 149 17.51 -69.47 -20.53
N ARG A 150 16.73 -70.17 -19.67
CA ARG A 150 16.86 -71.56 -19.14
C ARG A 150 15.55 -72.15 -18.53
N TYR A 151 15.10 -73.32 -19.02
CA TYR A 151 14.48 -74.48 -18.29
C TYR A 151 13.06 -74.32 -17.66
N CYS A 152 12.16 -75.33 -17.55
CA CYS A 152 12.27 -76.79 -17.76
C CYS A 152 10.90 -77.53 -17.94
N PHE A 153 10.83 -78.55 -18.84
CA PHE A 153 10.00 -79.81 -18.84
C PHE A 153 8.45 -79.76 -18.65
N VAL A 154 7.59 -80.70 -19.12
CA VAL A 154 7.66 -82.10 -19.63
C VAL A 154 6.69 -82.20 -20.84
N ASP A 155 7.12 -82.49 -22.08
CA ASP A 155 7.37 -83.79 -22.76
C ASP A 155 6.13 -84.59 -23.23
N ALA A 156 6.03 -84.80 -24.56
CA ALA A 156 5.10 -85.70 -25.25
C ALA A 156 5.59 -85.94 -26.71
N GLY A 157 6.00 -87.17 -27.03
CA GLY A 157 6.41 -87.58 -28.39
C GLY A 157 5.23 -87.56 -29.38
N GLN A 158 5.39 -87.08 -30.62
CA GLN A 158 6.17 -87.64 -31.76
C GLN A 158 5.38 -88.62 -32.62
N MET A 159 5.35 -88.37 -33.93
CA MET A 159 5.50 -89.37 -35.00
C MET A 159 5.61 -88.64 -36.36
N SER A 160 6.80 -88.62 -36.95
CA SER A 160 7.03 -88.35 -38.38
C SER A 160 8.21 -89.21 -38.82
N PRO A 161 8.13 -89.96 -39.94
CA PRO A 161 9.09 -91.01 -40.23
C PRO A 161 10.23 -90.54 -41.16
N ASP A 162 11.47 -90.68 -40.70
CA ASP A 162 12.60 -91.00 -41.58
C ASP A 162 13.79 -91.45 -40.73
N ASP A 163 14.14 -92.74 -40.81
CA ASP A 163 15.50 -93.23 -40.57
C ASP A 163 15.63 -94.68 -41.10
N SER A 164 16.18 -94.84 -42.30
CA SER A 164 16.44 -96.14 -42.94
C SER A 164 17.93 -96.31 -43.22
N ASP A 165 18.77 -96.29 -42.18
CA ASP A 165 20.21 -96.58 -42.31
C ASP A 165 20.81 -97.29 -41.07
N LEU A 166 20.19 -98.39 -40.64
CA LEU A 166 20.66 -99.19 -39.48
C LEU A 166 20.54 -100.73 -39.60
N GLU A 167 20.38 -101.26 -40.82
CA GLU A 167 20.51 -102.72 -41.08
C GLU A 167 21.85 -103.09 -41.78
N ALA A 168 22.76 -102.12 -41.92
CA ALA A 168 24.17 -102.40 -42.10
C ALA A 168 24.87 -102.44 -40.73
N ARG A 169 25.71 -103.48 -40.51
CA ARG A 169 26.72 -103.61 -39.42
C ARG A 169 26.29 -104.23 -38.08
N LEU A 170 25.32 -105.15 -38.04
CA LEU A 170 25.32 -106.20 -36.99
C LEU A 170 25.70 -107.57 -37.56
N ASN A 171 27.00 -107.73 -37.86
CA ASN A 171 27.58 -108.98 -38.32
C ASN A 171 28.02 -109.88 -37.16
N SER A 172 27.96 -111.19 -37.38
CA SER A 172 28.80 -112.22 -36.73
C SER A 172 28.61 -112.45 -35.22
N TRP A 173 27.71 -113.38 -34.89
CA TRP A 173 28.12 -114.55 -34.12
C TRP A 173 28.04 -115.78 -35.02
N ASN A 174 29.15 -116.50 -35.12
CA ASN A 174 29.39 -117.52 -36.13
C ASN A 174 29.93 -118.79 -35.46
N LEU A 175 29.14 -119.86 -35.45
CA LEU A 175 29.52 -121.23 -35.13
C LEU A 175 28.74 -122.11 -36.14
N GLY A 176 29.38 -122.66 -37.17
CA GLY A 176 30.09 -123.95 -37.06
C GLY A 176 29.04 -125.07 -37.04
N VAL A 177 28.89 -125.90 -38.08
CA VAL A 177 29.91 -126.86 -38.55
C VAL A 177 29.89 -127.01 -40.08
N SER A 178 31.08 -127.01 -40.69
CA SER A 178 31.41 -127.77 -41.90
C SER A 178 32.33 -128.91 -41.45
N PRO A 179 32.32 -130.10 -42.10
CA PRO A 179 33.43 -130.33 -43.03
C PRO A 179 33.14 -131.20 -44.27
N GLU A 180 33.77 -130.77 -45.37
CA GLU A 180 34.60 -131.57 -46.28
C GLU A 180 34.02 -132.64 -47.24
N ALA A 181 34.65 -132.62 -48.43
CA ALA A 181 35.03 -133.76 -49.28
C ALA A 181 34.03 -134.92 -49.50
N CYS A 182 33.68 -135.25 -50.75
CA CYS A 182 34.70 -135.69 -51.71
C CYS A 182 34.34 -135.42 -53.18
N ARG A 183 35.34 -134.95 -53.93
CA ARG A 183 35.36 -134.94 -55.38
C ARG A 183 36.08 -136.20 -55.87
N TRP A 184 35.34 -137.22 -56.31
CA TRP A 184 35.90 -138.30 -57.12
C TRP A 184 35.08 -138.47 -58.41
N ARG A 185 35.71 -138.12 -59.53
CA ARG A 185 35.20 -138.41 -60.88
C ARG A 185 36.13 -139.44 -61.51
N THR A 186 35.54 -140.35 -62.28
CA THR A 186 36.15 -141.43 -63.07
C THR A 186 36.86 -142.55 -62.30
N TRP A 187 36.59 -143.79 -62.71
CA TRP A 187 37.55 -144.64 -63.42
C TRP A 187 36.78 -145.63 -64.29
N ASN A 188 37.32 -145.97 -65.45
CA ASN A 188 36.67 -146.81 -66.47
C ASN A 188 37.73 -147.77 -67.04
N CYS A 189 37.80 -149.00 -66.51
CA CYS A 189 38.70 -150.11 -66.86
C CYS A 189 38.23 -151.37 -66.09
N GLN A 190 38.40 -152.63 -66.52
CA GLN A 190 38.82 -153.19 -67.81
C GLN A 190 38.48 -154.71 -67.87
N ARG A 191 38.22 -155.21 -69.09
CA ARG A 191 38.65 -156.49 -69.70
C ARG A 191 38.91 -157.77 -68.84
N VAL A 192 38.18 -158.84 -69.22
CA VAL A 192 38.67 -160.21 -69.54
C VAL A 192 39.35 -161.07 -68.44
N CYS A 193 38.61 -162.08 -67.94
CA CYS A 193 39.06 -163.46 -67.65
C CYS A 193 37.78 -164.31 -67.42
N ALA A 194 37.37 -165.34 -68.17
CA ALA A 194 38.03 -166.55 -68.69
C ALA A 194 38.23 -167.68 -67.65
N LEU A 195 37.33 -168.68 -67.71
CA LEU A 195 37.37 -170.03 -67.11
C LEU A 195 37.40 -170.21 -65.58
N CYS A 196 36.29 -170.73 -65.03
CA CYS A 196 36.23 -172.10 -64.48
C CYS A 196 34.75 -172.56 -64.25
N THR A 197 34.36 -173.65 -64.92
CA THR A 197 33.37 -174.73 -64.59
C THR A 197 32.35 -174.56 -63.41
N VAL A 198 31.06 -174.96 -63.45
CA VAL A 198 30.34 -176.06 -64.16
C VAL A 198 28.83 -175.73 -64.42
N ARG A 199 28.37 -175.96 -65.67
CA ARG A 199 27.05 -176.50 -66.15
C ARG A 199 25.68 -176.15 -65.46
N ALA A 200 24.72 -175.72 -66.29
CA ALA A 200 23.24 -175.63 -66.09
C ALA A 200 22.74 -174.47 -65.18
N THR A 201 21.66 -173.71 -65.43
CA THR A 201 20.47 -173.82 -66.30
C THR A 201 19.98 -172.43 -66.76
N SER A 202 19.20 -172.31 -67.87
CA SER A 202 18.65 -171.00 -68.32
C SER A 202 17.44 -170.48 -67.52
N GLN A 203 17.10 -171.13 -66.40
CA GLN A 203 15.89 -170.83 -65.61
C GLN A 203 16.14 -169.80 -64.49
N VAL A 204 17.39 -169.63 -64.05
CA VAL A 204 17.74 -168.76 -62.91
C VAL A 204 17.83 -167.29 -63.33
N ASP A 205 18.41 -167.00 -64.50
CA ASP A 205 18.67 -165.62 -64.96
C ASP A 205 17.37 -164.83 -65.23
N MET A 206 16.35 -165.51 -65.77
CA MET A 206 14.99 -164.97 -65.91
C MET A 206 14.32 -164.65 -64.56
N ARG A 207 14.63 -165.42 -63.51
CA ARG A 207 14.11 -165.18 -62.15
C ARG A 207 14.80 -164.01 -61.47
N VAL A 208 16.11 -163.84 -61.66
CA VAL A 208 16.85 -162.67 -61.14
C VAL A 208 16.27 -161.39 -61.74
N LYS A 209 16.16 -161.28 -63.06
CA LYS A 209 15.59 -160.10 -63.73
C LYS A 209 14.13 -159.83 -63.33
N ALA A 210 13.32 -160.87 -63.14
CA ALA A 210 11.95 -160.71 -62.64
C ALA A 210 11.90 -160.19 -61.18
N LEU A 211 12.85 -160.59 -60.33
CA LEU A 211 13.00 -160.07 -58.97
C LEU A 211 13.58 -158.65 -58.96
N GLU A 212 14.50 -158.31 -59.87
CA GLU A 212 15.02 -156.96 -60.05
C GLU A 212 13.93 -155.99 -60.52
N CYS A 213 13.11 -156.38 -61.50
CA CYS A 213 11.95 -155.59 -61.94
C CYS A 213 10.94 -155.40 -60.80
N LYS A 214 10.64 -156.45 -60.02
CA LYS A 214 9.79 -156.33 -58.82
C LYS A 214 10.39 -155.43 -57.75
N HIS A 215 11.70 -155.51 -57.51
CA HIS A 215 12.39 -154.63 -56.58
C HIS A 215 12.39 -153.17 -57.06
N GLN A 216 12.53 -152.93 -58.36
CA GLN A 216 12.38 -151.60 -58.95
C GLN A 216 10.94 -151.08 -58.87
N GLU A 217 9.95 -151.94 -59.09
CA GLU A 217 8.52 -151.62 -58.94
C GLU A 217 8.15 -151.32 -57.47
N GLU A 218 8.66 -152.11 -56.52
CA GLU A 218 8.51 -151.87 -55.08
C GLU A 218 9.23 -150.60 -54.64
N LYS A 219 10.44 -150.34 -55.16
CA LYS A 219 11.16 -149.07 -54.94
C LYS A 219 10.37 -147.88 -55.48
N LEU A 220 9.77 -148.00 -56.67
CA LEU A 220 8.91 -146.96 -57.23
C LEU A 220 7.64 -146.76 -56.41
N LYS A 221 6.99 -147.84 -55.93
CA LYS A 221 5.82 -147.77 -55.04
C LYS A 221 6.15 -147.16 -53.67
N MET A 222 7.32 -147.48 -53.11
CA MET A 222 7.80 -146.86 -51.87
C MET A 222 8.15 -145.39 -52.08
N GLN A 223 8.75 -145.03 -53.22
CA GLN A 223 8.98 -143.63 -53.60
C GLN A 223 7.64 -142.88 -53.75
N GLN A 224 6.67 -143.42 -54.50
CA GLN A 224 5.33 -142.83 -54.66
C GLN A 224 4.59 -142.65 -53.34
N ARG A 225 4.74 -143.59 -52.38
CA ARG A 225 4.19 -143.44 -51.02
C ARG A 225 4.90 -142.34 -50.24
N HIS A 226 6.23 -142.32 -50.26
CA HIS A 226 7.03 -141.29 -49.63
C HIS A 226 6.68 -139.90 -50.18
N ASP A 227 6.62 -139.75 -51.50
CA ASP A 227 6.29 -138.49 -52.16
C ASP A 227 4.86 -138.05 -51.80
N ALA A 228 3.89 -138.97 -51.80
CA ALA A 228 2.52 -138.68 -51.36
C ALA A 228 2.40 -138.35 -49.86
N ASP A 229 3.26 -138.89 -49.00
CA ASP A 229 3.30 -138.56 -47.57
C ASP A 229 4.03 -137.22 -47.32
N VAL A 230 5.07 -136.91 -48.09
CA VAL A 230 5.69 -135.57 -48.14
C VAL A 230 4.69 -134.53 -48.62
N ASP A 231 3.92 -134.81 -49.69
CA ASP A 231 2.88 -133.91 -50.19
C ASP A 231 1.79 -133.66 -49.14
N LYS A 232 1.37 -134.68 -48.37
CA LYS A 232 0.45 -134.50 -47.23
C LYS A 232 1.05 -133.61 -46.15
N ILE A 233 2.31 -133.83 -45.77
CA ILE A 233 2.98 -133.01 -44.75
C ILE A 233 3.12 -131.56 -45.24
N LEU A 234 3.53 -131.34 -46.49
CA LEU A 234 3.61 -130.01 -47.09
C LEU A 234 2.23 -129.35 -47.17
N HIS A 235 1.19 -130.08 -47.56
CA HIS A 235 -0.18 -129.57 -47.56
C HIS A 235 -0.65 -129.18 -46.15
N GLN A 236 -0.47 -130.05 -45.14
CA GLN A 236 -0.81 -129.74 -43.76
C GLN A 236 -0.03 -128.53 -43.23
N ARG A 237 1.29 -128.46 -43.47
CA ARG A 237 2.10 -127.32 -43.03
C ARG A 237 1.71 -126.03 -43.74
N ASN A 238 1.35 -126.08 -45.01
CA ASN A 238 0.81 -124.91 -45.73
C ASN A 238 -0.54 -124.48 -45.14
N VAL A 239 -1.44 -125.41 -44.80
CA VAL A 239 -2.70 -125.10 -44.10
C VAL A 239 -2.46 -124.48 -42.73
N GLU A 240 -1.58 -125.05 -41.90
CA GLU A 240 -1.21 -124.50 -40.60
C GLU A 240 -0.60 -123.08 -40.72
N ILE A 241 0.27 -122.87 -41.72
CA ILE A 241 0.85 -121.57 -42.04
C ILE A 241 -0.23 -120.58 -42.47
N ASP A 242 -1.19 -120.99 -43.31
CA ASP A 242 -2.25 -120.11 -43.80
C ASP A 242 -3.31 -119.81 -42.71
N GLU A 243 -3.59 -120.74 -41.80
CA GLU A 243 -4.36 -120.50 -40.57
C GLU A 243 -3.65 -119.52 -39.63
N LEU A 244 -2.33 -119.64 -39.45
CA LEU A 244 -1.54 -118.69 -38.66
C LEU A 244 -1.53 -117.31 -39.32
N LYS A 245 -1.28 -117.20 -40.62
CA LYS A 245 -1.40 -115.94 -41.38
C LYS A 245 -2.80 -115.36 -41.30
N SER A 246 -3.85 -116.21 -41.29
CA SER A 246 -5.24 -115.76 -41.12
C SER A 246 -5.45 -115.15 -39.74
N ARG A 247 -5.02 -115.84 -38.67
CA ARG A 247 -5.06 -115.34 -37.29
C ARG A 247 -4.27 -114.05 -37.10
N TYR A 248 -3.04 -113.97 -37.61
CA TYR A 248 -2.24 -112.74 -37.53
C TYR A 248 -2.88 -111.58 -38.29
N ARG A 249 -3.44 -111.81 -39.48
CA ARG A 249 -4.18 -110.76 -40.23
C ARG A 249 -5.47 -110.32 -39.52
N ALA A 250 -6.17 -111.25 -38.87
CA ALA A 250 -7.34 -110.91 -38.06
C ALA A 250 -6.94 -110.06 -36.84
N GLN A 251 -5.92 -110.48 -36.08
CA GLN A 251 -5.41 -109.74 -34.92
C GLN A 251 -4.84 -108.37 -35.31
N GLN A 252 -4.12 -108.27 -36.43
CA GLN A 252 -3.65 -107.00 -36.99
C GLN A 252 -4.85 -106.09 -37.29
N LYS A 253 -5.86 -106.58 -38.02
CA LYS A 253 -7.08 -105.83 -38.33
C LYS A 253 -7.84 -105.39 -37.08
N GLU A 254 -7.94 -106.23 -36.06
CA GLU A 254 -8.54 -105.87 -34.76
C GLU A 254 -7.76 -104.75 -34.06
N SER A 255 -6.42 -104.78 -34.12
CA SER A 255 -5.57 -103.73 -33.55
C SER A 255 -5.65 -102.42 -34.35
N GLU A 256 -5.69 -102.49 -35.68
CA GLU A 256 -5.90 -101.33 -36.56
C GLU A 256 -7.28 -100.71 -36.33
N GLU A 257 -8.34 -101.52 -36.21
CA GLU A 257 -9.68 -101.05 -35.83
C GLU A 257 -9.71 -100.43 -34.43
N MET A 258 -8.87 -100.89 -33.49
CA MET A 258 -8.74 -100.27 -32.17
C MET A 258 -7.99 -98.93 -32.23
N ILE A 259 -6.92 -98.85 -33.02
CA ILE A 259 -6.17 -97.61 -33.27
C ILE A 259 -7.12 -96.56 -33.89
N HIS A 260 -7.84 -96.89 -34.96
CA HIS A 260 -8.82 -95.98 -35.58
C HIS A 260 -9.90 -95.49 -34.58
N LYS A 261 -10.35 -96.35 -33.65
CA LYS A 261 -11.29 -95.96 -32.58
C LYS A 261 -10.66 -95.01 -31.55
N LEU A 262 -9.37 -95.19 -31.23
CA LEU A 262 -8.64 -94.29 -30.33
C LEU A 262 -8.32 -92.95 -30.99
N GLU A 263 -7.85 -92.96 -32.24
CA GLU A 263 -7.64 -91.77 -33.06
C GLU A 263 -8.93 -90.97 -33.21
N TRP A 264 -10.06 -91.63 -33.50
CA TRP A 264 -11.37 -90.98 -33.57
C TRP A 264 -11.76 -90.32 -32.23
N LYS A 265 -11.50 -90.98 -31.09
CA LYS A 265 -11.72 -90.38 -29.75
C LYS A 265 -10.81 -89.17 -29.51
N VAL A 266 -9.53 -89.26 -29.84
CA VAL A 266 -8.58 -88.14 -29.72
C VAL A 266 -9.05 -86.97 -30.59
N GLN A 267 -9.49 -87.23 -31.82
CA GLN A 267 -10.05 -86.21 -32.72
C GLN A 267 -11.37 -85.59 -32.21
N SER A 268 -12.20 -86.35 -31.48
CA SER A 268 -13.38 -85.79 -30.80
C SER A 268 -12.96 -84.86 -29.65
N VAL A 269 -12.10 -85.34 -28.76
CA VAL A 269 -11.62 -84.58 -27.59
C VAL A 269 -10.85 -83.32 -28.00
N LEU A 270 -10.08 -83.36 -29.08
CA LEU A 270 -9.40 -82.18 -29.63
C LEU A 270 -10.42 -81.12 -30.13
N LYS A 271 -11.49 -81.54 -30.81
CA LYS A 271 -12.57 -80.63 -31.25
C LYS A 271 -13.35 -80.06 -30.06
N GLU A 272 -13.65 -80.88 -29.07
CA GLU A 272 -14.30 -80.44 -27.83
C GLU A 272 -13.42 -79.43 -27.07
N SER A 273 -12.12 -79.69 -26.94
CA SER A 273 -11.15 -78.75 -26.35
C SER A 273 -11.05 -77.44 -27.15
N GLN A 274 -11.04 -77.50 -28.49
CA GLN A 274 -11.04 -76.31 -29.34
C GLN A 274 -12.28 -75.44 -29.11
N VAL A 275 -13.47 -76.05 -29.05
CA VAL A 275 -14.73 -75.34 -28.75
C VAL A 275 -14.71 -74.73 -27.34
N ILE A 276 -14.11 -75.41 -26.35
CA ILE A 276 -13.93 -74.87 -25.00
C ILE A 276 -12.99 -73.66 -25.00
N CYS A 277 -11.88 -73.70 -25.75
CA CYS A 277 -10.97 -72.56 -25.91
C CYS A 277 -11.69 -71.38 -26.57
N GLU A 278 -12.35 -71.58 -27.71
CA GLU A 278 -13.11 -70.53 -28.39
C GLU A 278 -14.24 -69.93 -27.53
N SER A 279 -14.86 -70.74 -26.66
CA SER A 279 -15.86 -70.26 -25.70
C SER A 279 -15.24 -69.39 -24.61
N LYS A 280 -14.08 -69.80 -24.07
CA LYS A 280 -13.33 -69.00 -23.08
C LYS A 280 -12.78 -67.71 -23.67
N ASP A 281 -12.27 -67.74 -24.90
CA ASP A 281 -11.76 -66.54 -25.58
C ASP A 281 -12.88 -65.52 -25.84
N LYS A 282 -14.10 -65.98 -26.18
CA LYS A 282 -15.30 -65.12 -26.26
C LYS A 282 -15.63 -64.48 -24.90
N GLN A 283 -15.64 -65.26 -23.82
CA GLN A 283 -15.88 -64.72 -22.47
C GLN A 283 -14.80 -63.70 -22.06
N ILE A 284 -13.52 -63.96 -22.37
CA ILE A 284 -12.43 -63.04 -22.11
C ILE A 284 -12.59 -61.75 -22.94
N ALA A 285 -12.99 -61.85 -24.21
CA ALA A 285 -13.25 -60.69 -25.07
C ALA A 285 -14.45 -59.86 -24.58
N GLU A 286 -15.52 -60.51 -24.10
CA GLU A 286 -16.69 -59.86 -23.49
C GLU A 286 -16.31 -59.15 -22.17
N LEU A 287 -15.57 -59.81 -21.28
CA LEU A 287 -15.08 -59.20 -20.03
C LEU A 287 -14.13 -58.03 -20.28
N LYS A 288 -13.24 -58.13 -21.27
CA LYS A 288 -12.40 -57.00 -21.70
C LYS A 288 -13.25 -55.85 -22.18
N LYS A 289 -14.17 -56.08 -23.12
CA LYS A 289 -15.09 -55.07 -23.65
C LYS A 289 -15.91 -54.37 -22.55
N MET A 290 -16.44 -55.11 -21.58
CA MET A 290 -17.16 -54.53 -20.44
C MET A 290 -16.23 -53.68 -19.55
N THR A 291 -14.99 -54.11 -19.38
CA THR A 291 -13.96 -53.36 -18.63
C THR A 291 -13.60 -52.07 -19.35
N ASP A 292 -13.26 -52.15 -20.63
CA ASP A 292 -12.91 -51.01 -21.49
C ASP A 292 -14.05 -49.98 -21.51
N GLN A 293 -15.30 -50.43 -21.67
CA GLN A 293 -16.49 -49.59 -21.58
C GLN A 293 -16.63 -48.90 -20.21
N SER A 294 -16.33 -49.60 -19.11
CA SER A 294 -16.38 -48.98 -17.77
C SER A 294 -15.29 -47.94 -17.56
N VAL A 295 -14.08 -48.16 -18.11
CA VAL A 295 -12.97 -47.20 -18.09
C VAL A 295 -13.30 -45.98 -18.93
N ASP A 296 -13.86 -46.16 -20.13
CA ASP A 296 -14.33 -45.07 -20.99
C ASP A 296 -15.45 -44.26 -20.31
N CYS A 297 -16.42 -44.90 -19.67
CA CYS A 297 -17.47 -44.21 -18.90
C CYS A 297 -16.87 -43.35 -17.78
N LEU A 298 -15.96 -43.90 -16.97
CA LEU A 298 -15.29 -43.16 -15.90
C LEU A 298 -14.43 -42.01 -16.44
N LYS A 299 -13.69 -42.23 -17.52
CA LYS A 299 -12.90 -41.19 -18.20
C LYS A 299 -13.80 -40.03 -18.64
N ASN A 300 -14.91 -40.32 -19.33
CA ASN A 300 -15.89 -39.31 -19.75
C ASN A 300 -16.51 -38.55 -18.55
N GLU A 301 -16.71 -39.18 -17.40
CA GLU A 301 -17.18 -38.50 -16.18
C GLU A 301 -16.13 -37.56 -15.59
N TRP A 302 -14.86 -37.98 -15.55
CA TRP A 302 -13.77 -37.14 -15.05
C TRP A 302 -13.44 -35.98 -15.98
N GLU A 303 -13.48 -36.18 -17.30
CA GLU A 303 -13.35 -35.11 -18.30
C GLU A 303 -14.47 -34.07 -18.15
N LYS A 304 -15.72 -34.49 -17.94
CA LYS A 304 -16.84 -33.57 -17.66
C LYS A 304 -16.65 -32.79 -16.36
N LYS A 305 -16.18 -33.44 -15.28
CA LYS A 305 -15.87 -32.77 -14.00
C LYS A 305 -14.73 -31.76 -14.16
N LEU A 306 -13.70 -32.10 -14.92
CA LEU A 306 -12.57 -31.21 -15.23
C LEU A 306 -13.04 -29.99 -16.02
N LEU A 307 -13.78 -30.19 -17.11
CA LEU A 307 -14.33 -29.10 -17.92
C LEU A 307 -15.28 -28.18 -17.12
N ALA A 308 -16.10 -28.75 -16.23
CA ALA A 308 -16.95 -27.95 -15.34
C ALA A 308 -16.13 -27.10 -14.36
N ALA A 309 -15.13 -27.70 -13.70
CA ALA A 309 -14.26 -26.99 -12.77
C ALA A 309 -13.42 -25.90 -13.47
N VAL A 310 -12.96 -26.15 -14.70
CA VAL A 310 -12.27 -25.14 -15.52
C VAL A 310 -13.22 -23.98 -15.86
N ALA A 311 -14.46 -24.26 -16.29
CA ALA A 311 -15.45 -23.22 -16.60
C ALA A 311 -15.83 -22.39 -15.36
N ASP A 312 -15.94 -23.00 -14.18
CA ASP A 312 -16.17 -22.28 -12.92
C ASP A 312 -14.98 -21.38 -12.55
N VAL A 313 -13.73 -21.86 -12.66
CA VAL A 313 -12.52 -21.05 -12.42
C VAL A 313 -12.37 -19.92 -13.44
N GLU A 314 -12.73 -20.13 -14.71
CA GLU A 314 -12.74 -19.08 -15.74
C GLU A 314 -13.78 -17.99 -15.44
N LYS A 315 -14.96 -18.39 -14.96
CA LYS A 315 -16.03 -17.49 -14.51
C LYS A 315 -15.62 -16.70 -13.26
N GLU A 316 -14.98 -17.34 -12.28
CA GLU A 316 -14.42 -16.67 -11.10
C GLU A 316 -13.34 -15.66 -11.49
N LYS A 317 -12.42 -16.05 -12.39
CA LYS A 317 -11.40 -15.15 -12.97
C LYS A 317 -12.04 -13.93 -13.66
N PHE A 318 -13.13 -14.12 -14.39
CA PHE A 318 -13.88 -13.02 -15.02
C PHE A 318 -14.54 -12.10 -13.97
N GLU A 319 -15.22 -12.67 -12.98
CA GLU A 319 -15.90 -11.87 -11.93
C GLU A 319 -14.88 -11.13 -11.04
N LEU A 320 -13.72 -11.72 -10.74
CA LEU A 320 -12.60 -11.03 -10.09
C LEU A 320 -12.04 -9.90 -10.96
N GLN A 321 -11.86 -10.12 -12.26
CA GLN A 321 -11.40 -9.07 -13.18
C GLN A 321 -12.39 -7.90 -13.26
N LYS A 322 -13.70 -8.20 -13.23
CA LYS A 322 -14.77 -7.21 -13.15
C LYS A 322 -14.73 -6.45 -11.83
N GLN A 323 -14.67 -7.14 -10.68
CA GLN A 323 -14.50 -6.51 -9.36
C GLN A 323 -13.25 -5.62 -9.27
N HIS A 324 -12.11 -6.06 -9.82
CA HIS A 324 -10.91 -5.22 -9.92
C HIS A 324 -11.15 -3.95 -10.76
N THR A 325 -11.90 -4.07 -11.86
CA THR A 325 -12.25 -2.93 -12.71
C THR A 325 -13.17 -1.95 -11.98
N ASP A 326 -14.19 -2.46 -11.29
CA ASP A 326 -15.15 -1.66 -10.50
C ASP A 326 -14.44 -0.96 -9.32
N ASN A 327 -13.58 -1.66 -8.59
CA ASN A 327 -12.76 -1.09 -7.51
C ASN A 327 -11.84 0.04 -8.01
N ILE A 328 -11.24 -0.11 -9.20
CA ILE A 328 -10.43 0.96 -9.82
C ILE A 328 -11.31 2.17 -10.19
N GLN A 329 -12.52 1.94 -10.71
CA GLN A 329 -13.46 3.03 -11.00
C GLN A 329 -13.89 3.77 -9.73
N GLU A 330 -14.26 3.07 -8.65
CA GLU A 330 -14.62 3.69 -7.38
C GLU A 330 -13.46 4.49 -6.77
N LEU A 331 -12.23 3.96 -6.80
CA LEU A 331 -11.04 4.68 -6.35
C LEU A 331 -10.78 5.97 -7.16
N LEU A 332 -10.99 5.92 -8.48
CA LEU A 332 -10.89 7.07 -9.36
C LEU A 332 -12.00 8.10 -9.07
N GLU A 333 -13.23 7.66 -8.84
CA GLU A 333 -14.37 8.54 -8.50
C GLU A 333 -14.23 9.17 -7.12
N SER A 334 -13.88 8.39 -6.10
CA SER A 334 -13.53 8.87 -4.76
C SER A 334 -12.42 9.93 -4.81
N THR A 335 -11.40 9.72 -5.66
CA THR A 335 -10.31 10.68 -5.83
C THR A 335 -10.75 11.94 -6.58
N LYS A 336 -11.52 11.81 -7.67
CA LYS A 336 -12.13 12.95 -8.39
C LYS A 336 -13.02 13.80 -7.45
N MET A 337 -13.87 13.17 -6.66
CA MET A 337 -14.75 13.85 -5.69
C MET A 337 -13.96 14.57 -4.60
N ARG A 338 -12.86 13.97 -4.11
CA ARG A 338 -11.96 14.58 -3.12
C ARG A 338 -11.23 15.80 -3.69
N LEU A 339 -10.80 15.73 -4.95
CA LEU A 339 -10.19 16.85 -5.68
C LEU A 339 -11.21 17.98 -5.89
N ALA A 340 -12.40 17.68 -6.42
CA ALA A 340 -13.46 18.67 -6.63
C ALA A 340 -13.87 19.37 -5.32
N LYS A 341 -13.92 18.63 -4.20
CA LYS A 341 -14.14 19.21 -2.87
C LYS A 341 -12.98 20.13 -2.45
N MET A 342 -11.73 19.73 -2.65
CA MET A 342 -10.55 20.54 -2.33
C MET A 342 -10.50 21.83 -3.17
N GLU A 343 -10.83 21.74 -4.45
CA GLU A 343 -10.96 22.88 -5.36
C GLU A 343 -12.08 23.83 -4.93
N ALA A 344 -13.26 23.31 -4.56
CA ALA A 344 -14.35 24.10 -4.02
C ALA A 344 -13.94 24.83 -2.72
N GLU A 345 -13.34 24.11 -1.76
CA GLU A 345 -12.82 24.71 -0.52
C GLU A 345 -11.74 25.78 -0.77
N TYR A 346 -10.82 25.52 -1.71
CA TYR A 346 -9.79 26.49 -2.11
C TYR A 346 -10.42 27.74 -2.73
N ASN A 347 -11.40 27.57 -3.62
CA ASN A 347 -12.12 28.65 -4.26
C ASN A 347 -12.91 29.48 -3.22
N THR A 348 -13.58 28.86 -2.25
CA THR A 348 -14.24 29.58 -1.15
C THR A 348 -13.25 30.35 -0.28
N ARG A 349 -12.10 29.74 0.07
CA ARG A 349 -11.04 30.43 0.84
C ARG A 349 -10.48 31.63 0.06
N SER A 350 -10.21 31.46 -1.23
CA SER A 350 -9.75 32.51 -2.15
C SER A 350 -10.76 33.65 -2.30
N GLN A 351 -12.05 33.33 -2.43
CA GLN A 351 -13.12 34.34 -2.46
C GLN A 351 -13.22 35.11 -1.13
N SER A 352 -13.09 34.41 0.01
CA SER A 352 -13.12 35.03 1.34
C SER A 352 -11.92 35.97 1.57
N THR A 353 -10.70 35.58 1.19
CA THR A 353 -9.53 36.47 1.28
C THR A 353 -9.65 37.66 0.34
N VAL A 354 -10.15 37.49 -0.89
CA VAL A 354 -10.43 38.61 -1.80
C VAL A 354 -11.49 39.55 -1.24
N GLN A 355 -12.54 39.05 -0.58
CA GLN A 355 -13.54 39.89 0.11
C GLN A 355 -12.91 40.66 1.27
N MET A 356 -12.09 40.01 2.10
CA MET A 356 -11.38 40.65 3.21
C MET A 356 -10.42 41.75 2.72
N VAL A 357 -9.67 41.49 1.64
CA VAL A 357 -8.77 42.49 1.02
C VAL A 357 -9.58 43.68 0.49
N ARG A 358 -10.70 43.46 -0.22
CA ARG A 358 -11.57 44.55 -0.69
C ARG A 358 -12.14 45.40 0.45
N GLU A 359 -12.49 44.77 1.58
CA GLU A 359 -12.98 45.48 2.76
C GLU A 359 -11.87 46.30 3.42
N LEU A 360 -10.65 45.76 3.53
CA LEU A 360 -9.48 46.52 4.01
C LEU A 360 -9.13 47.68 3.07
N GLU A 361 -9.14 47.47 1.74
CA GLU A 361 -8.97 48.54 0.74
C GLU A 361 -10.03 49.63 0.88
N ARG A 362 -11.29 49.26 1.15
CA ARG A 362 -12.39 50.20 1.41
C ARG A 362 -12.15 51.00 2.69
N GLN A 363 -11.73 50.34 3.77
CA GLN A 363 -11.39 51.00 5.05
C GLN A 363 -10.22 51.97 4.90
N VAL A 364 -9.16 51.58 4.16
CA VAL A 364 -8.02 52.47 3.86
C VAL A 364 -8.47 53.69 3.05
N LYS A 365 -9.33 53.50 2.03
CA LYS A 365 -9.89 54.63 1.24
C LYS A 365 -10.71 55.59 2.11
N GLU A 366 -11.55 55.07 2.99
CA GLU A 366 -12.35 55.86 3.94
C GLU A 366 -11.45 56.63 4.93
N GLN A 367 -10.44 55.97 5.49
CA GLN A 367 -9.46 56.60 6.39
C GLN A 367 -8.67 57.71 5.68
N CYS A 368 -8.21 57.48 4.45
CA CYS A 368 -7.55 58.52 3.65
C CYS A 368 -8.47 59.73 3.40
N ALA A 369 -9.74 59.50 3.04
CA ALA A 369 -10.71 60.58 2.86
C ALA A 369 -10.95 61.38 4.15
N GLN A 370 -11.06 60.69 5.30
CA GLN A 370 -11.21 61.31 6.61
C GLN A 370 -9.95 62.08 7.04
N VAL A 371 -8.75 61.58 6.72
CA VAL A 371 -7.48 62.30 6.95
C VAL A 371 -7.43 63.57 6.12
N GLU A 372 -7.72 63.53 4.81
CA GLU A 372 -7.74 64.74 3.98
C GLU A 372 -8.82 65.75 4.44
N LYS A 373 -10.00 65.28 4.88
CA LYS A 373 -11.01 66.14 5.52
C LYS A 373 -10.49 66.80 6.80
N SER A 374 -9.79 66.06 7.66
CA SER A 374 -9.19 66.59 8.90
C SER A 374 -8.11 67.63 8.60
N LYS A 375 -7.26 67.37 7.61
CA LYS A 375 -6.22 68.27 7.11
C LYS A 375 -6.78 69.55 6.51
N ALA A 376 -7.85 69.46 5.72
CA ALA A 376 -8.57 70.64 5.22
C ALA A 376 -9.17 71.47 6.36
N SER A 377 -9.73 70.82 7.40
CA SER A 377 -10.24 71.53 8.58
C SER A 377 -9.12 72.18 9.41
N LEU A 378 -7.95 71.54 9.52
CA LEU A 378 -6.76 72.11 10.17
C LEU A 378 -6.24 73.32 9.39
N GLN A 379 -6.15 73.23 8.06
CA GLN A 379 -5.76 74.36 7.21
C GLN A 379 -6.72 75.54 7.35
N LYS A 380 -8.04 75.30 7.43
CA LYS A 380 -9.03 76.34 7.70
C LYS A 380 -8.83 76.98 9.08
N ALA A 381 -8.64 76.16 10.13
CA ALA A 381 -8.38 76.67 11.47
C ALA A 381 -7.05 77.46 11.57
N MET A 382 -6.02 77.07 10.80
CA MET A 382 -4.78 77.85 10.69
C MET A 382 -4.99 79.20 10.00
N GLN A 383 -5.83 79.26 8.96
CA GLN A 383 -6.19 80.53 8.29
C GLN A 383 -6.99 81.44 9.23
N GLU A 384 -7.99 80.91 9.93
CA GLU A 384 -8.78 81.65 10.93
C GLU A 384 -7.90 82.14 12.08
N LYS A 385 -6.97 81.31 12.57
CA LYS A 385 -5.97 81.72 13.57
C LYS A 385 -5.11 82.89 13.06
N ALA A 386 -4.57 82.81 11.85
CA ALA A 386 -3.74 83.87 11.28
C ALA A 386 -4.53 85.19 11.09
N GLN A 387 -5.82 85.11 10.71
CA GLN A 387 -6.71 86.27 10.67
C GLN A 387 -6.90 86.89 12.06
N LEU A 388 -7.13 86.06 13.10
CA LEU A 388 -7.26 86.54 14.48
C LEU A 388 -5.95 87.15 15.02
N GLU A 389 -4.79 86.60 14.67
CA GLU A 389 -3.49 87.19 15.01
C GLU A 389 -3.31 88.58 14.37
N ILE A 390 -3.75 88.78 13.12
CA ILE A 390 -3.78 90.10 12.45
C ILE A 390 -4.75 91.06 13.18
N HIS A 391 -5.95 90.60 13.54
CA HIS A 391 -6.93 91.43 14.26
C HIS A 391 -6.44 91.82 15.67
N LEU A 392 -5.78 90.91 16.40
CA LEU A 392 -5.16 91.19 17.69
C LEU A 392 -4.02 92.20 17.55
N ALA A 393 -3.17 92.07 16.52
CA ALA A 393 -2.12 93.04 16.24
C ALA A 393 -2.70 94.44 15.97
N ALA A 394 -3.74 94.54 15.12
CA ALA A 394 -4.43 95.79 14.82
C ALA A 394 -5.05 96.43 16.09
N ALA A 395 -5.82 95.67 16.86
CA ALA A 395 -6.42 96.15 18.10
C ALA A 395 -5.35 96.56 19.15
N SER A 396 -4.21 95.87 19.20
CA SER A 396 -3.10 96.25 20.08
C SER A 396 -2.43 97.56 19.65
N ALA A 397 -2.33 97.83 18.35
CA ALA A 397 -1.82 99.07 17.80
C ALA A 397 -2.79 100.24 18.06
N GLU A 398 -4.10 100.02 17.88
CA GLU A 398 -5.13 101.00 18.25
C GLU A 398 -5.09 101.33 19.75
N LEU A 399 -4.93 100.33 20.61
CA LEU A 399 -4.77 100.51 22.06
C LEU A 399 -3.48 101.27 22.42
N GLN A 400 -2.37 100.98 21.75
CA GLN A 400 -1.12 101.73 21.94
C GLN A 400 -1.26 103.20 21.52
N GLU A 401 -1.90 103.48 20.39
CA GLU A 401 -2.17 104.86 19.94
C GLU A 401 -3.15 105.59 20.87
N ALA A 402 -4.18 104.91 21.39
CA ALA A 402 -5.07 105.46 22.41
C ALA A 402 -4.32 105.80 23.72
N ASN A 403 -3.44 104.91 24.18
CA ASN A 403 -2.57 105.17 25.33
C ASN A 403 -1.62 106.34 25.07
N ARG A 404 -1.03 106.45 23.87
CA ARG A 404 -0.18 107.58 23.48
C ARG A 404 -0.95 108.90 23.54
N ARG A 405 -2.20 108.92 23.06
CA ARG A 405 -3.10 110.09 23.16
C ARG A 405 -3.46 110.44 24.60
N LEU A 406 -3.77 109.45 25.44
CA LEU A 406 -4.04 109.68 26.87
C LEU A 406 -2.82 110.26 27.60
N THR A 407 -1.61 109.77 27.30
CA THR A 407 -0.37 110.33 27.87
C THR A 407 -0.16 111.78 27.45
N LEU A 408 -0.37 112.12 26.17
CA LEU A 408 -0.27 113.50 25.67
C LEU A 408 -1.30 114.43 26.32
N LEU A 409 -2.57 114.02 26.38
CA LEU A 409 -3.62 114.79 27.05
C LEU A 409 -3.33 114.97 28.55
N GLN A 410 -2.71 113.98 29.20
CA GLN A 410 -2.30 114.09 30.60
C GLN A 410 -1.14 115.10 30.76
N THR A 411 -0.14 115.09 29.89
CA THR A 411 0.95 116.08 29.92
C THR A 411 0.45 117.49 29.62
N GLU A 412 -0.39 117.67 28.60
CA GLU A 412 -1.03 118.96 28.29
C GLU A 412 -1.86 119.47 29.48
N LYS A 413 -2.65 118.60 30.12
CA LYS A 413 -3.44 118.97 31.31
C LYS A 413 -2.54 119.38 32.48
N ASP A 414 -1.41 118.71 32.69
CA ASP A 414 -0.48 119.07 33.76
C ASP A 414 0.33 120.34 33.44
N GLU A 415 0.69 120.59 32.18
CA GLU A 415 1.25 121.86 31.70
C GLU A 415 0.27 123.02 31.93
N GLN A 416 -1.00 122.85 31.54
CA GLN A 416 -2.06 123.82 31.81
C GLN A 416 -2.23 124.04 33.33
N ARG A 417 -2.19 122.98 34.14
CA ARG A 417 -2.25 123.09 35.62
C ARG A 417 -1.10 123.94 36.15
N ILE A 418 0.13 123.73 35.68
CA ILE A 418 1.32 124.50 36.07
C ILE A 418 1.16 125.97 35.65
N LEU A 419 0.71 126.26 34.43
CA LEU A 419 0.46 127.63 33.94
C LEU A 419 -0.61 128.36 34.77
N PHE A 420 -1.69 127.67 35.16
CA PHE A 420 -2.70 128.23 36.07
C PHE A 420 -2.13 128.47 37.47
N GLU A 421 -1.34 127.52 37.99
CA GLU A 421 -0.70 127.59 39.32
C GLU A 421 0.30 128.77 39.39
N GLU A 422 1.14 128.96 38.36
CA GLU A 422 2.00 130.14 38.22
C GLU A 422 1.21 131.46 38.11
N THR A 423 0.10 131.46 37.39
CA THR A 423 -0.73 132.66 37.21
C THR A 423 -1.40 133.06 38.52
N LEU A 424 -1.87 132.08 39.30
CA LEU A 424 -2.38 132.28 40.65
C LEU A 424 -1.29 132.81 41.59
N GLN A 425 -0.08 132.25 41.55
CA GLN A 425 1.05 132.75 42.35
C GLN A 425 1.42 134.19 41.98
N LYS A 426 1.47 134.54 40.68
CA LYS A 426 1.70 135.92 40.21
C LYS A 426 0.62 136.88 40.71
N PHE A 427 -0.64 136.45 40.73
CA PHE A 427 -1.75 137.23 41.28
C PHE A 427 -1.69 137.38 42.81
N GLN A 428 -1.35 136.31 43.53
CA GLN A 428 -1.14 136.32 44.98
C GLN A 428 0.01 137.26 45.37
N ALA A 429 1.18 137.14 44.75
CA ALA A 429 2.33 138.02 44.99
C ALA A 429 2.00 139.50 44.69
N LYS A 430 1.19 139.77 43.65
CA LYS A 430 0.68 141.13 43.41
C LYS A 430 -0.27 141.58 44.52
N HIS A 431 -1.22 140.74 44.93
CA HIS A 431 -2.15 141.07 46.01
C HIS A 431 -1.42 141.33 47.34
N GLU A 432 -0.41 140.53 47.67
CA GLU A 432 0.47 140.75 48.82
C GLU A 432 1.23 142.07 48.71
N ALA A 433 1.76 142.42 47.53
CA ALA A 433 2.40 143.72 47.29
C ALA A 433 1.41 144.90 47.44
N ASP A 434 0.21 144.79 46.89
CA ASP A 434 -0.86 145.79 47.00
C ASP A 434 -1.30 145.95 48.47
N VAL A 435 -1.43 144.84 49.22
CA VAL A 435 -1.75 144.84 50.66
C VAL A 435 -0.61 145.45 51.48
N ASN A 436 0.65 145.16 51.16
CA ASN A 436 1.81 145.74 51.83
C ASN A 436 1.92 147.25 51.55
N HIS A 437 1.63 147.70 50.32
CA HIS A 437 1.53 149.12 49.98
C HIS A 437 0.45 149.82 50.81
N LEU A 438 -0.75 149.25 50.90
CA LEU A 438 -1.83 149.79 51.73
C LEU A 438 -1.46 149.82 53.22
N HIS A 439 -0.75 148.82 53.75
CA HIS A 439 -0.23 148.85 55.11
C HIS A 439 0.83 149.95 55.30
N GLN A 440 1.69 150.19 54.30
CA GLN A 440 2.69 151.25 54.33
C GLN A 440 2.05 152.65 54.27
N GLU A 441 1.04 152.85 53.42
CA GLU A 441 0.25 154.09 53.40
C GLU A 441 -0.55 154.30 54.68
N HIS A 442 -1.10 153.23 55.27
CA HIS A 442 -1.76 153.29 56.57
C HIS A 442 -0.76 153.65 57.68
N ALA A 443 0.45 153.09 57.68
CA ALA A 443 1.51 153.44 58.63
C ALA A 443 1.95 154.91 58.47
N LEU A 444 2.11 155.40 57.23
CA LEU A 444 2.40 156.81 56.94
C LEU A 444 1.25 157.74 57.35
N SER A 445 0.00 157.31 57.18
CA SER A 445 -1.19 158.06 57.63
C SER A 445 -1.33 158.08 59.14
N VAL A 446 -1.02 156.97 59.83
CA VAL A 446 -0.95 156.91 61.30
C VAL A 446 0.18 157.80 61.82
N ALA A 447 1.35 157.83 61.17
CA ALA A 447 2.44 158.73 61.53
C ALA A 447 2.04 160.21 61.39
N LYS A 448 1.42 160.59 60.26
CA LYS A 448 0.88 161.96 60.05
C LYS A 448 -0.24 162.31 61.03
N ALA A 449 -1.11 161.35 61.36
CA ALA A 449 -2.13 161.55 62.39
C ALA A 449 -1.51 161.74 63.77
N SER A 450 -0.42 161.04 64.09
CA SER A 450 0.32 161.20 65.33
C SER A 450 1.03 162.55 65.42
N GLU A 451 1.59 163.06 64.32
CA GLU A 451 2.20 164.40 64.22
C GLU A 451 1.14 165.49 64.49
N VAL A 452 -0.03 165.38 63.85
CA VAL A 452 -1.18 166.29 64.09
C VAL A 452 -1.70 166.17 65.52
N VAL A 453 -1.70 164.98 66.13
CA VAL A 453 -2.05 164.81 67.54
C VAL A 453 -1.03 165.49 68.46
N GLU A 454 0.27 165.39 68.18
CA GLU A 454 1.32 166.05 68.97
C GLU A 454 1.18 167.59 68.94
N ASP A 455 0.80 168.15 67.79
CA ASP A 455 0.52 169.59 67.67
C ASP A 455 -0.78 170.01 68.38
N PHE A 456 -1.80 169.14 68.41
CA PHE A 456 -2.95 169.34 69.28
C PHE A 456 -2.60 169.24 70.77
N GLU A 457 -1.66 168.37 71.17
CA GLU A 457 -1.20 168.27 72.55
C GLU A 457 -0.43 169.54 73.00
N LYS A 458 0.39 170.14 72.12
CA LYS A 458 1.08 171.42 72.36
C LYS A 458 0.10 172.58 72.54
N THR A 459 -0.95 172.67 71.72
CA THR A 459 -1.99 173.70 71.84
C THR A 459 -2.87 173.49 73.09
N ILE A 460 -3.19 172.25 73.44
CA ILE A 460 -3.88 171.91 74.70
C ILE A 460 -3.03 172.29 75.92
N ALA A 461 -1.71 172.16 75.88
CA ALA A 461 -0.82 172.58 76.97
C ALA A 461 -0.85 174.09 77.20
N GLN A 462 -0.87 174.91 76.14
CA GLN A 462 -0.98 176.38 76.26
C GLN A 462 -2.33 176.81 76.84
N LEU A 463 -3.43 176.17 76.44
CA LEU A 463 -4.78 176.47 76.96
C LEU A 463 -4.94 176.07 78.45
N LYS A 464 -4.26 175.01 78.91
CA LYS A 464 -4.27 174.58 80.32
C LYS A 464 -3.71 175.64 81.28
N GLN A 465 -2.77 176.48 80.84
CA GLN A 465 -2.14 177.49 81.69
C GLN A 465 -3.00 178.75 81.89
N GLN A 466 -4.00 178.98 81.02
CA GLN A 466 -4.95 180.10 81.13
C GLN A 466 -6.26 179.72 81.86
N LEU A 467 -6.60 178.42 81.95
CA LEU A 467 -7.86 177.95 82.56
C LEU A 467 -7.87 178.04 84.10
N LEU A 468 -6.72 177.87 84.77
CA LEU A 468 -6.62 177.78 86.24
C LEU A 468 -7.02 179.06 87.01
N VAL A 469 -7.21 180.20 86.36
CA VAL A 469 -7.67 181.46 86.99
C VAL A 469 -9.15 181.76 86.69
N SER A 470 -9.76 181.09 85.70
CA SER A 470 -11.18 181.28 85.34
C SER A 470 -12.08 180.12 85.79
N GLU A 471 -11.51 178.92 85.97
CA GLU A 471 -12.25 177.70 86.34
C GLU A 471 -12.49 177.54 87.87
N HIS A 472 -12.71 178.64 88.59
CA HIS A 472 -13.45 178.59 89.86
C HIS A 472 -14.96 178.85 89.66
N GLN A 473 -15.40 179.26 88.46
CA GLN A 473 -16.81 179.37 88.14
C GLN A 473 -17.24 178.43 87.01
N ARG A 474 -17.85 177.32 87.47
CA ARG A 474 -18.91 176.57 86.78
C ARG A 474 -18.48 175.48 85.78
N GLN A 475 -18.06 174.35 86.34
CA GLN A 475 -18.43 173.02 85.83
C GLN A 475 -19.97 172.94 85.66
N THR A 476 -20.60 172.11 84.81
CA THR A 476 -20.40 170.66 84.60
C THR A 476 -21.04 170.14 83.29
N GLN A 477 -20.39 169.15 82.66
CA GLN A 477 -20.97 167.89 82.08
C GLN A 477 -21.84 167.90 80.77
N VAL A 478 -22.07 166.79 80.03
CA VAL A 478 -21.22 165.63 79.56
C VAL A 478 -22.06 164.57 78.75
N ARG A 479 -21.52 163.99 77.64
CA ARG A 479 -21.80 162.63 77.03
C ARG A 479 -23.22 162.27 76.48
N VAL A 480 -23.50 161.14 75.75
CA VAL A 480 -22.88 160.24 74.70
C VAL A 480 -23.88 159.07 74.41
N ARG A 481 -23.88 158.42 73.21
CA ARG A 481 -24.29 156.97 73.06
C ARG A 481 -23.79 156.25 71.77
N ARG A 482 -23.93 154.90 71.72
CA ARG A 482 -23.25 153.93 70.81
C ARG A 482 -24.11 152.69 70.42
N GLU A 483 -23.88 152.11 69.22
CA GLU A 483 -23.90 150.70 68.67
C GLU A 483 -24.75 149.54 69.27
N GLY A 484 -25.04 148.38 68.61
CA GLY A 484 -24.68 147.78 67.29
C GLY A 484 -25.27 146.33 67.07
N LYS A 485 -24.95 145.58 65.97
CA LYS A 485 -25.35 144.13 65.72
C LYS A 485 -24.68 143.43 64.49
N TRP A 486 -24.87 142.10 64.30
CA TRP A 486 -24.41 141.16 63.22
C TRP A 486 -25.55 140.15 62.82
N GLY A 487 -25.52 139.20 61.84
CA GLY A 487 -24.60 138.74 60.75
C GLY A 487 -24.94 137.29 60.22
N GLY A 488 -24.56 136.83 59.00
CA GLY A 488 -24.79 135.43 58.51
C GLY A 488 -24.67 135.13 56.98
N GLN A 489 -24.39 133.87 56.55
CA GLN A 489 -23.86 133.46 55.20
C GLN A 489 -24.51 132.17 54.54
N ILE A 490 -24.20 131.94 53.24
CA ILE A 490 -24.75 131.10 52.12
C ILE A 490 -24.70 129.53 52.18
N GLY A 491 -25.56 128.86 51.36
CA GLY A 491 -25.29 127.53 50.74
C GLY A 491 -26.38 126.97 49.77
N ARG A 492 -26.08 126.67 48.48
CA ARG A 492 -26.95 125.90 47.54
C ARG A 492 -26.28 125.54 46.17
N GLU A 493 -25.95 124.25 45.93
CA GLU A 493 -25.86 123.60 44.59
C GLU A 493 -25.47 122.11 44.69
N THR A 494 -26.42 121.17 44.65
CA THR A 494 -26.10 119.72 44.83
C THR A 494 -27.08 118.70 44.23
N ASN A 495 -28.21 119.12 43.64
CA ASN A 495 -29.32 118.20 43.29
C ASN A 495 -29.37 117.71 41.83
N GLY A 496 -28.53 118.22 40.92
CA GLY A 496 -28.52 117.82 39.50
C GLY A 496 -27.84 116.47 39.26
N THR A 497 -26.59 116.34 39.73
CA THR A 497 -25.67 115.23 39.41
C THR A 497 -26.13 113.86 39.94
N ILE A 498 -27.01 113.84 40.94
CA ILE A 498 -27.48 112.61 41.60
C ILE A 498 -28.55 111.89 40.75
N ARG A 499 -29.39 112.61 40.00
CA ARG A 499 -30.49 112.00 39.23
C ARG A 499 -29.99 111.24 38.00
N GLU A 500 -29.03 111.82 37.27
CA GLU A 500 -28.53 111.22 36.03
C GLU A 500 -27.72 109.93 36.28
N ARG A 501 -26.94 109.90 37.38
CA ARG A 501 -26.22 108.69 37.83
C ARG A 501 -27.18 107.53 38.14
N THR A 502 -28.33 107.80 38.73
CA THR A 502 -29.32 106.76 39.07
C THR A 502 -29.97 106.16 37.83
N ARG A 503 -30.29 106.98 36.82
CA ARG A 503 -30.92 106.51 35.57
C ARG A 503 -30.03 105.55 34.78
N LEU A 504 -28.75 105.90 34.60
CA LEU A 504 -27.79 105.09 33.84
C LEU A 504 -27.50 103.75 34.55
N HIS A 505 -27.42 103.74 35.88
CA HIS A 505 -27.22 102.50 36.64
C HIS A 505 -28.40 101.52 36.45
N GLN A 506 -29.64 102.04 36.47
CA GLN A 506 -30.84 101.22 36.35
C GLN A 506 -30.99 100.59 34.95
N GLN A 507 -30.59 101.31 33.90
CA GLN A 507 -30.55 100.78 32.53
C GLN A 507 -29.50 99.67 32.38
N HIS A 508 -28.28 99.88 32.89
CA HIS A 508 -27.22 98.86 32.87
C HIS A 508 -27.61 97.59 33.64
N CYS A 509 -28.33 97.71 34.76
CA CYS A 509 -28.88 96.55 35.46
C CYS A 509 -29.88 95.75 34.59
N ALA A 510 -30.82 96.43 33.92
CA ALA A 510 -31.84 95.78 33.10
C ALA A 510 -31.26 95.07 31.86
N GLU A 511 -30.26 95.65 31.18
CA GLU A 511 -29.56 95.00 30.07
C GLU A 511 -28.77 93.78 30.54
N LYS A 512 -28.02 93.90 31.64
CA LYS A 512 -27.24 92.80 32.23
C LYS A 512 -28.15 91.64 32.64
N ASP A 513 -29.29 91.90 33.28
CA ASP A 513 -30.23 90.84 33.67
C ASP A 513 -30.93 90.20 32.45
N SER A 514 -31.18 90.95 31.38
CA SER A 514 -31.72 90.43 30.11
C SER A 514 -30.74 89.48 29.41
N LEU A 515 -29.46 89.87 29.33
CA LEU A 515 -28.37 89.04 28.79
C LEU A 515 -28.16 87.76 29.62
N VAL A 516 -28.23 87.84 30.95
CA VAL A 516 -28.16 86.66 31.83
C VAL A 516 -29.32 85.69 31.56
N GLN A 517 -30.54 86.18 31.37
CA GLN A 517 -31.67 85.31 31.00
C GLN A 517 -31.50 84.67 29.63
N GLU A 518 -30.97 85.39 28.64
CA GLU A 518 -30.71 84.83 27.31
C GLU A 518 -29.66 83.71 27.37
N ARG A 519 -28.53 83.94 28.03
CA ARG A 519 -27.50 82.90 28.26
C ARG A 519 -28.06 81.72 29.06
N GLN A 520 -28.93 81.95 30.04
CA GLN A 520 -29.58 80.86 30.79
C GLN A 520 -30.50 80.01 29.91
N ARG A 521 -31.21 80.61 28.93
CA ARG A 521 -32.03 79.88 27.96
C ARG A 521 -31.16 79.09 26.97
N GLU A 522 -30.07 79.67 26.48
CA GLU A 522 -29.09 78.98 25.63
C GLU A 522 -28.49 77.76 26.33
N VAL A 523 -28.00 77.93 27.57
CA VAL A 523 -27.46 76.82 28.38
C VAL A 523 -28.52 75.73 28.60
N SER A 524 -29.76 76.10 28.94
CA SER A 524 -30.85 75.14 29.13
C SER A 524 -31.20 74.38 27.84
N SER A 525 -31.12 75.05 26.68
CA SER A 525 -31.33 74.45 25.36
C SER A 525 -30.22 73.47 25.01
N LEU A 526 -28.96 73.88 25.18
CA LEU A 526 -27.77 73.04 24.94
C LEU A 526 -27.71 71.84 25.89
N GLU A 527 -28.08 72.00 27.16
CA GLU A 527 -28.22 70.88 28.11
C GLU A 527 -29.28 69.88 27.66
N SER A 528 -30.44 70.36 27.21
CA SER A 528 -31.51 69.50 26.68
C SER A 528 -31.04 68.74 25.44
N GLN A 529 -30.36 69.43 24.52
CA GLN A 529 -29.78 68.84 23.32
C GLN A 529 -28.69 67.80 23.65
N ALA A 530 -27.83 68.07 24.63
CA ALA A 530 -26.81 67.13 25.11
C ALA A 530 -27.43 65.88 25.76
N LYS A 531 -28.49 66.05 26.57
CA LYS A 531 -29.24 64.93 27.18
C LYS A 531 -29.92 64.06 26.12
N ALA A 532 -30.51 64.67 25.08
CA ALA A 532 -31.09 63.95 23.94
C ALA A 532 -30.03 63.22 23.08
N ALA A 533 -28.88 63.85 22.83
CA ALA A 533 -27.75 63.23 22.13
C ALA A 533 -27.18 62.02 22.92
N LEU A 534 -27.09 62.13 24.25
CA LEU A 534 -26.66 61.03 25.11
C LEU A 534 -27.67 59.88 25.11
N GLN A 535 -28.98 60.15 25.22
CA GLN A 535 -30.02 59.12 25.14
C GLN A 535 -30.00 58.38 23.80
N THR A 536 -29.91 59.09 22.68
CA THR A 536 -29.85 58.46 21.35
C THR A 536 -28.57 57.64 21.15
N HIS A 537 -27.42 58.09 21.69
CA HIS A 537 -26.20 57.28 21.70
C HIS A 537 -26.36 56.00 22.56
N GLN A 538 -26.96 56.12 23.75
CA GLN A 538 -27.24 54.99 24.64
C GLN A 538 -28.18 53.97 23.97
N GLN A 539 -29.26 54.42 23.33
CA GLN A 539 -30.18 53.57 22.57
C GLN A 539 -29.44 52.80 21.45
N ARG A 540 -28.69 53.51 20.60
CA ARG A 540 -27.87 52.88 19.54
C ARG A 540 -26.87 51.85 20.07
N THR A 541 -26.25 52.12 21.23
CA THR A 541 -25.31 51.19 21.88
C THR A 541 -26.03 49.96 22.46
N GLN A 542 -27.27 50.10 22.95
CA GLN A 542 -28.09 48.97 23.39
C GLN A 542 -28.59 48.13 22.20
N GLU A 543 -29.03 48.77 21.12
CA GLU A 543 -29.43 48.08 19.87
C GLU A 543 -28.27 47.33 19.23
N TRP A 544 -27.07 47.94 19.20
CA TRP A 544 -25.87 47.28 18.72
C TRP A 544 -25.54 46.05 19.56
N ARG A 545 -25.51 46.17 20.90
CA ARG A 545 -25.34 45.02 21.81
C ARG A 545 -26.41 43.93 21.64
N LYS A 546 -27.66 44.28 21.33
CA LYS A 546 -28.73 43.30 21.05
C LYS A 546 -28.48 42.54 19.74
N ARG A 547 -28.11 43.24 18.66
CA ARG A 547 -27.77 42.62 17.36
C ARG A 547 -26.54 41.72 17.45
N ASP A 548 -25.52 42.16 18.18
CA ASP A 548 -24.31 41.38 18.39
C ASP A 548 -24.61 40.13 19.23
N GLY A 549 -25.38 40.26 20.32
CA GLY A 549 -25.85 39.11 21.11
C GLY A 549 -26.66 38.11 20.28
N GLN A 550 -27.57 38.57 19.41
CA GLN A 550 -28.30 37.71 18.48
C GLN A 550 -27.38 36.98 17.49
N THR A 551 -26.38 37.70 16.95
CA THR A 551 -25.41 37.15 15.99
C THR A 551 -24.53 36.09 16.66
N ILE A 552 -24.08 36.34 17.90
CA ILE A 552 -23.33 35.39 18.72
C ILE A 552 -24.17 34.14 18.98
N SER A 553 -25.43 34.29 19.42
CA SER A 553 -26.31 33.14 19.68
C SER A 553 -26.58 32.28 18.43
N GLU A 554 -26.75 32.88 17.25
CA GLU A 554 -26.92 32.12 16.01
C GLU A 554 -25.63 31.37 15.62
N LEU A 555 -24.46 31.99 15.75
CA LEU A 555 -23.16 31.34 15.51
C LEU A 555 -22.89 30.21 16.52
N GLU A 556 -23.22 30.39 17.80
CA GLU A 556 -23.16 29.33 18.83
C GLU A 556 -24.11 28.17 18.50
N GLY A 557 -25.30 28.46 18.01
CA GLY A 557 -26.26 27.47 17.51
C GLY A 557 -25.76 26.72 16.27
N GLN A 558 -25.08 27.40 15.34
CA GLN A 558 -24.45 26.77 14.17
C GLN A 558 -23.26 25.88 14.58
N LEU A 559 -22.38 26.35 15.47
CA LEU A 559 -21.28 25.56 16.02
C LEU A 559 -21.76 24.32 16.77
N SER A 560 -22.89 24.42 17.48
CA SER A 560 -23.47 23.29 18.21
C SER A 560 -24.08 22.26 17.25
N ARG A 561 -24.87 22.70 16.25
CA ARG A 561 -25.37 21.84 15.17
C ARG A 561 -24.25 21.18 14.35
N LEU A 562 -23.11 21.86 14.16
CA LEU A 562 -21.93 21.26 13.53
C LEU A 562 -21.24 20.24 14.45
N ARG A 563 -21.08 20.52 15.75
CA ARG A 563 -20.53 19.58 16.73
C ARG A 563 -21.37 18.30 16.83
N GLU A 564 -22.69 18.41 16.84
CA GLU A 564 -23.61 17.26 16.79
C GLU A 564 -23.40 16.44 15.52
N LYS A 565 -23.37 17.07 14.34
CA LYS A 565 -23.08 16.37 13.07
C LYS A 565 -21.73 15.67 13.08
N PHE A 566 -20.68 16.30 13.62
CA PHE A 566 -19.37 15.67 13.77
C PHE A 566 -19.39 14.49 14.75
N GLN A 567 -20.15 14.57 15.85
CA GLN A 567 -20.31 13.44 16.78
C GLN A 567 -21.06 12.27 16.13
N VAL A 568 -22.13 12.54 15.36
CA VAL A 568 -22.87 11.50 14.64
C VAL A 568 -21.99 10.81 13.60
N VAL A 569 -21.26 11.57 12.78
CA VAL A 569 -20.33 11.00 11.77
C VAL A 569 -19.19 10.23 12.44
N ARG A 570 -18.68 10.71 13.59
CA ARG A 570 -17.66 9.99 14.35
C ARG A 570 -18.21 8.67 14.92
N GLY A 571 -19.42 8.68 15.47
CA GLY A 571 -20.10 7.47 15.97
C GLY A 571 -20.38 6.45 14.86
N GLN A 572 -20.79 6.91 13.67
CA GLN A 572 -20.94 6.06 12.48
C GLN A 572 -19.61 5.42 12.06
N HIS A 573 -18.52 6.18 12.07
CA HIS A 573 -17.19 5.65 11.75
C HIS A 573 -16.66 4.69 12.84
N GLU A 574 -16.88 5.00 14.11
CA GLU A 574 -16.58 4.10 15.25
C GLU A 574 -17.37 2.77 15.12
N GLN A 575 -18.65 2.83 14.73
CA GLN A 575 -19.48 1.66 14.46
C GLN A 575 -18.97 0.85 13.25
N GLN A 576 -18.67 1.50 12.12
CA GLN A 576 -18.12 0.83 10.94
C GLN A 576 -16.79 0.11 11.25
N LEU A 577 -15.92 0.71 12.07
CA LEU A 577 -14.70 0.05 12.53
C LEU A 577 -14.99 -1.16 13.42
N ALA A 578 -16.00 -1.09 14.28
CA ALA A 578 -16.42 -2.21 15.12
C ALA A 578 -17.01 -3.36 14.30
N GLU A 579 -17.87 -3.07 13.31
CA GLU A 579 -18.43 -4.05 12.37
C GLU A 579 -17.31 -4.72 11.55
N MET A 580 -16.39 -3.94 10.99
CA MET A 580 -15.22 -4.46 10.26
C MET A 580 -14.22 -5.21 11.17
N ALA A 581 -14.25 -5.00 12.48
CA ALA A 581 -13.47 -5.78 13.44
C ALA A 581 -14.16 -7.11 13.78
N ALA A 582 -15.49 -7.08 13.97
CA ALA A 582 -16.31 -8.26 14.24
C ALA A 582 -16.28 -9.25 13.06
N LEU A 583 -16.46 -8.78 11.82
CA LEU A 583 -16.39 -9.63 10.62
C LEU A 583 -15.04 -10.36 10.51
N ARG A 584 -13.92 -9.65 10.71
CA ARG A 584 -12.58 -10.26 10.70
C ARG A 584 -12.37 -11.28 11.82
N GLU A 585 -13.07 -11.13 12.94
CA GLU A 585 -13.00 -12.08 14.04
C GLU A 585 -13.89 -13.30 13.78
N GLU A 586 -15.06 -13.13 13.16
CA GLU A 586 -15.91 -14.22 12.68
C GLU A 586 -15.19 -15.05 11.59
N GLU A 587 -14.52 -14.40 10.64
CA GLU A 587 -13.66 -15.06 9.64
C GLU A 587 -12.54 -15.88 10.29
N ARG A 588 -11.86 -15.35 11.33
CA ARG A 588 -10.85 -16.09 12.09
C ARG A 588 -11.46 -17.28 12.83
N GLN A 589 -12.61 -17.11 13.46
CA GLN A 589 -13.29 -18.19 14.17
C GLN A 589 -13.72 -19.29 13.21
N LYS A 590 -14.26 -18.94 12.04
CA LYS A 590 -14.59 -19.89 10.98
C LYS A 590 -13.36 -20.63 10.47
N ALA A 591 -12.27 -19.93 10.14
CA ALA A 591 -11.02 -20.55 9.73
C ALA A 591 -10.40 -21.47 10.80
N ASN A 592 -10.58 -21.15 12.09
CA ASN A 592 -10.18 -22.01 13.20
C ASN A 592 -11.06 -23.27 13.29
N LEU A 593 -12.39 -23.15 13.12
CA LEU A 593 -13.31 -24.28 13.06
C LEU A 593 -13.01 -25.19 11.87
N ASP A 594 -12.79 -24.64 10.67
CA ASP A 594 -12.41 -25.41 9.47
C ASP A 594 -11.06 -26.12 9.67
N LYS A 595 -10.13 -25.50 10.40
CA LYS A 595 -8.86 -26.13 10.81
C LYS A 595 -9.05 -27.22 11.88
N GLU A 596 -10.12 -27.19 12.67
CA GLU A 596 -10.46 -28.22 13.66
C GLU A 596 -11.20 -29.40 13.04
N THR A 597 -12.11 -29.16 12.10
CA THR A 597 -12.78 -30.22 11.32
C THR A 597 -11.75 -30.99 10.49
N LEU A 598 -10.88 -30.31 9.73
CA LEU A 598 -9.80 -30.94 8.98
C LEU A 598 -8.84 -31.76 9.86
N ARG A 599 -8.55 -31.31 11.09
CA ARG A 599 -7.77 -32.09 12.07
C ARG A 599 -8.52 -33.35 12.52
N SER A 600 -9.80 -33.23 12.88
CA SER A 600 -10.64 -34.37 13.26
C SER A 600 -10.80 -35.40 12.12
N ASP A 601 -10.90 -34.93 10.88
CA ASP A 601 -11.02 -35.76 9.69
C ASP A 601 -9.70 -36.48 9.38
N MET A 602 -8.56 -35.80 9.49
CA MET A 602 -7.23 -36.42 9.39
C MET A 602 -7.02 -37.48 10.47
N GLU A 603 -7.37 -37.20 11.73
CA GLU A 603 -7.31 -38.20 12.80
C GLU A 603 -8.25 -39.39 12.55
N ARG A 604 -9.42 -39.16 11.93
CA ARG A 604 -10.34 -40.23 11.53
C ARG A 604 -9.72 -41.09 10.44
N ALA A 605 -9.19 -40.48 9.37
CA ALA A 605 -8.50 -41.19 8.30
C ALA A 605 -7.30 -42.01 8.81
N LEU A 606 -6.52 -41.49 9.77
CA LEU A 606 -5.43 -42.22 10.42
C LEU A 606 -5.95 -43.42 11.24
N ARG A 607 -7.01 -43.24 12.03
CA ARG A 607 -7.67 -44.34 12.77
C ARG A 607 -8.25 -45.40 11.82
N ASP A 608 -8.76 -45.00 10.67
CA ASP A 608 -9.37 -45.88 9.68
C ASP A 608 -8.30 -46.69 8.92
N LEU A 609 -7.21 -46.04 8.51
CA LEU A 609 -6.04 -46.69 7.92
C LEU A 609 -5.38 -47.68 8.90
N GLN A 610 -5.25 -47.31 10.17
CA GLN A 610 -4.74 -48.20 11.21
C GLN A 610 -5.62 -49.45 11.38
N ARG A 611 -6.96 -49.29 11.30
CA ARG A 611 -7.90 -50.43 11.33
C ARG A 611 -7.78 -51.32 10.08
N SER A 612 -7.64 -50.73 8.88
CA SER A 612 -7.41 -51.51 7.64
C SER A 612 -6.12 -52.32 7.73
N HIS A 613 -5.01 -51.69 8.16
CA HIS A 613 -3.73 -52.38 8.29
C HIS A 613 -3.75 -53.50 9.35
N GLN A 614 -4.50 -53.32 10.44
CA GLN A 614 -4.69 -54.36 11.45
C GLN A 614 -5.54 -55.52 10.90
N GLN A 615 -6.61 -55.23 10.16
CA GLN A 615 -7.43 -56.25 9.49
C GLN A 615 -6.64 -57.01 8.40
N GLU A 616 -5.80 -56.31 7.62
CA GLU A 616 -4.90 -56.92 6.64
C GLU A 616 -3.91 -57.87 7.30
N LYS A 617 -3.33 -57.50 8.46
CA LYS A 617 -2.48 -58.39 9.26
C LYS A 617 -3.24 -59.62 9.74
N GLU A 618 -4.41 -59.44 10.36
CA GLU A 618 -5.24 -60.55 10.84
C GLU A 618 -5.59 -61.52 9.68
N THR A 619 -6.01 -61.01 8.52
CA THR A 619 -6.27 -61.88 7.35
C THR A 619 -5.01 -62.49 6.73
N ALA A 620 -3.82 -61.93 6.94
CA ALA A 620 -2.56 -62.52 6.53
C ALA A 620 -2.11 -63.62 7.51
N GLU A 621 -2.28 -63.39 8.82
CA GLU A 621 -2.05 -64.37 9.88
C GLU A 621 -3.01 -65.56 9.73
N ASP A 622 -4.30 -65.33 9.46
CA ASP A 622 -5.28 -66.39 9.15
C ASP A 622 -4.86 -67.22 7.93
N LYS A 623 -4.32 -66.58 6.87
CA LYS A 623 -3.80 -67.29 5.69
C LYS A 623 -2.55 -68.10 6.02
N VAL A 624 -1.64 -67.57 6.84
CA VAL A 624 -0.46 -68.31 7.31
C VAL A 624 -0.88 -69.51 8.15
N ASN A 625 -1.78 -69.32 9.12
CA ASN A 625 -2.35 -70.39 9.94
C ASN A 625 -3.05 -71.47 9.08
N TYR A 626 -3.80 -71.07 8.05
CA TYR A 626 -4.44 -72.00 7.12
C TYR A 626 -3.43 -72.77 6.26
N LEU A 627 -2.35 -72.11 5.82
CA LEU A 627 -1.25 -72.77 5.09
C LEU A 627 -0.45 -73.71 6.01
N GLU A 628 -0.19 -73.33 7.27
CA GLU A 628 0.43 -74.22 8.25
C GLU A 628 -0.45 -75.44 8.56
N MET A 629 -1.77 -75.25 8.68
CA MET A 629 -2.74 -76.35 8.83
C MET A 629 -2.72 -77.31 7.64
N LEU A 630 -2.72 -76.78 6.41
CA LEU A 630 -2.59 -77.61 5.20
C LEU A 630 -1.24 -78.34 5.14
N VAL A 631 -0.13 -77.68 5.51
CA VAL A 631 1.19 -78.33 5.58
C VAL A 631 1.20 -79.44 6.64
N TRP A 632 0.50 -79.27 7.76
CA TRP A 632 0.28 -80.31 8.75
C TRP A 632 -0.56 -81.48 8.22
N GLU A 633 -1.67 -81.22 7.52
CA GLU A 633 -2.48 -82.27 6.87
C GLU A 633 -1.67 -83.05 5.83
N PHE A 634 -1.00 -82.37 4.89
CA PHE A 634 -0.15 -83.03 3.89
C PHE A 634 1.01 -83.80 4.52
N SER A 635 1.63 -83.28 5.58
CA SER A 635 2.68 -84.01 6.31
C SER A 635 2.13 -85.25 7.03
N SER A 636 0.92 -85.15 7.60
CA SER A 636 0.23 -86.27 8.24
C SER A 636 -0.17 -87.34 7.22
N GLU A 637 -0.76 -86.97 6.08
CA GLU A 637 -1.09 -87.90 4.99
C GLU A 637 0.17 -88.54 4.38
N PHE A 638 1.26 -87.79 4.23
CA PHE A 638 2.52 -88.33 3.71
C PHE A 638 3.15 -89.35 4.66
N ILE A 639 3.11 -89.09 5.98
CA ILE A 639 3.54 -90.05 7.01
C ILE A 639 2.61 -91.28 7.02
N PHE A 640 1.30 -91.08 6.86
CA PHE A 640 0.31 -92.18 6.88
C PHE A 640 0.39 -93.08 5.64
N ASN A 641 0.72 -92.54 4.46
CA ASN A 641 0.94 -93.31 3.23
C ASN A 641 2.37 -93.89 3.10
N SER A 642 3.27 -93.60 4.05
CA SER A 642 4.64 -94.13 4.08
C SER A 642 4.82 -95.33 5.04
N PHE A 643 3.73 -95.85 5.59
CA PHE A 643 3.64 -97.05 6.44
C PHE A 643 2.79 -98.14 5.77
#